data_AF-A0A9P8M1C4-F1
#
_entry.id   AF-A0A9P8M1C4-F1
#
_cell.length_a   1.000
_cell.length_b   1.000
_cell.length_c   1.000
_cell.angle_alpha   90.00
_cell.angle_beta   90.00
_cell.angle_gamma   90.00
#
_symmetry.space_group_name_H-M   'P 1'
#
loop_
_entity.id
_entity.type
_entity.pdbx_description
1 polymer ?
#
loop_
_entity_poly.entity_id
_entity_poly.type
_entity_poly.pdbx_seq_one_letter_code
_entity_poly.pdbx_strand_id
1 'polypeptide(L)'
;MSTLTLTDLGSLLTKIGVYDFQSLCADFPNAHTQSRPTDIYRLLLTNILANLTGCDATLIYESIQLPNTLPNGDLVLPVPRLRLKGPKPNLHAVELAASFPENQPLFQHPTASGIHLPFFFTPKSLSHLILPYLFERHEAYGRDLTMGLDSSAPTERRKKIIIEFSSPNIAKEFHAGHLRSTIIGAYIANLYESMGWDVTKVNYLGDWGKQFGLLAVGWERFGSEQLLAQEPLKHLLDMYARINALFKPEEEESKKARAEGRDTSEIESRGLYAQRNAYFRRMETGDTDAIALWQRFRDISIDRYIATYARLSIDFDEYSGESQVKSTTVDAVESSLKKKGVYKEHDGSWIIDFEEYGFKGLGTAVVRGRTGSTTYLLRDVAAILERQVKYNFDKMIYVVSCEQDLYFKRVFRTLELMGRSDLAARLQHVNFGKVLGMSSRLGNVQLLGDILDQSRDAMHDVMRRNTTKYAQVEDPESVAESVGISAVMVQDMSGKRINHYPFDITRMTSFEGDTGPYLQYSHARVNSILRKAGLTRQEVAEHCLRHPASLEEQFSDTPHCVNLLRLIAQYPDVTAAALRNLEPSTILTYLFRLTHQLSSCYDVVQVTGTNTSESNRRHLLRSKHRTAPAASPTAVSFEKSRNAKGPSCCNWSSDNCSWSPDKPDGFNFIPSCHRHDFGYRNTKAQKRFTSDMKTRIDDNFKKDLYKHCSQFSGIWSFKGVECRRIADIYVAFVQKLGKREGDELGFILRDNSGLGIDE
;
A
#
# COMPACT_ATOMS: atom_id res chain seq x y z
N MET A 1 18.60 9.62 14.79
CA MET A 1 19.08 10.66 13.85
C MET A 1 20.20 10.04 13.04
N SER A 2 20.29 10.33 11.74
CA SER A 2 21.41 9.83 10.91
C SER A 2 22.73 10.40 11.43
N THR A 3 23.79 9.59 11.40
CA THR A 3 25.16 10.01 11.74
C THR A 3 25.97 10.44 10.51
N LEU A 4 25.57 10.05 9.30
CA LEU A 4 26.14 10.49 8.02
C LEU A 4 25.82 11.97 7.79
N THR A 5 26.79 12.83 8.08
CA THR A 5 26.75 14.25 7.72
C THR A 5 26.87 14.44 6.20
N LEU A 6 26.55 15.63 5.69
CA LEU A 6 26.84 15.98 4.29
C LEU A 6 28.34 15.83 3.95
N THR A 7 29.22 16.00 4.94
CA THR A 7 30.67 15.78 4.82
C THR A 7 31.03 14.31 4.67
N ASP A 8 30.38 13.44 5.43
CA ASP A 8 30.60 12.00 5.30
C ASP A 8 30.08 11.48 3.95
N LEU A 9 28.92 11.98 3.48
CA LEU A 9 28.39 11.68 2.15
C LEU A 9 29.34 12.19 1.05
N GLY A 10 29.85 13.42 1.14
CA GLY A 10 30.84 13.95 0.20
C GLY A 10 32.11 13.09 0.15
N SER A 11 32.57 12.63 1.31
CA SER A 11 33.74 11.74 1.43
C SER A 11 33.49 10.36 0.79
N LEU A 12 32.29 9.80 0.97
CA LEU A 12 31.89 8.53 0.34
C LEU A 12 31.79 8.67 -1.19
N LEU A 13 31.21 9.77 -1.66
CA LEU A 13 31.04 10.09 -3.07
C LEU A 13 32.39 10.33 -3.78
N THR A 14 33.34 10.97 -3.09
CA THR A 14 34.70 11.16 -3.59
C THR A 14 35.39 9.82 -3.86
N LYS A 15 35.19 8.82 -2.99
CA LYS A 15 35.78 7.47 -3.16
C LYS A 15 35.24 6.72 -4.39
N ILE A 16 34.05 7.08 -4.86
CA ILE A 16 33.43 6.51 -6.06
C ILE A 16 33.55 7.44 -7.27
N GLY A 17 34.37 8.50 -7.20
CA GLY A 17 34.71 9.38 -8.32
C GLY A 17 33.73 10.55 -8.55
N VAL A 18 32.90 10.89 -7.56
CA VAL A 18 32.03 12.08 -7.59
C VAL A 18 32.64 13.18 -6.70
N TYR A 19 33.00 14.30 -7.31
CA TYR A 19 33.61 15.46 -6.63
C TYR A 19 32.59 16.61 -6.48
N ASP A 20 32.89 17.58 -5.61
CA ASP A 20 32.14 18.83 -5.41
C ASP A 20 30.65 18.71 -5.02
N PHE A 21 30.23 17.53 -4.54
CA PHE A 21 28.83 17.24 -4.19
C PHE A 21 28.22 18.19 -3.15
N GLN A 22 29.02 18.70 -2.21
CA GLN A 22 28.55 19.63 -1.19
C GLN A 22 28.09 20.96 -1.78
N SER A 23 28.83 21.49 -2.74
CA SER A 23 28.45 22.73 -3.45
C SER A 23 27.13 22.52 -4.18
N LEU A 24 26.98 21.36 -4.84
CA LEU A 24 25.77 21.04 -5.58
C LEU A 24 24.53 20.96 -4.66
N CYS A 25 24.66 20.50 -3.42
CA CYS A 25 23.52 20.45 -2.49
C CYS A 25 23.02 21.86 -2.10
N ALA A 26 23.89 22.87 -2.07
CA ALA A 26 23.51 24.23 -1.70
C ALA A 26 22.56 24.88 -2.73
N ASP A 27 22.66 24.48 -3.99
CA ASP A 27 21.87 25.02 -5.09
C ASP A 27 20.43 24.44 -5.14
N PHE A 28 20.14 23.38 -4.36
CA PHE A 28 18.85 22.69 -4.37
C PHE A 28 18.33 22.41 -2.96
N PRO A 29 17.71 23.41 -2.30
CA PRO A 29 17.26 23.27 -0.91
C PRO A 29 16.18 22.20 -0.69
N ASN A 30 15.51 21.73 -1.75
CA ASN A 30 14.47 20.70 -1.71
C ASN A 30 15.00 19.26 -1.88
N ALA A 31 16.31 19.08 -2.04
CA ALA A 31 16.91 17.76 -2.16
C ALA A 31 17.27 17.22 -0.78
N HIS A 32 16.65 16.12 -0.37
CA HIS A 32 16.82 15.56 0.97
C HIS A 32 17.85 14.43 0.94
N THR A 33 19.07 14.73 0.50
CA THR A 33 20.13 13.71 0.28
C THR A 33 20.50 12.90 1.52
N GLN A 34 20.31 13.48 2.71
CA GLN A 34 20.53 12.82 4.00
C GLN A 34 19.40 11.86 4.42
N SER A 35 18.20 11.96 3.86
CA SER A 35 17.07 11.03 4.11
C SER A 35 16.72 10.16 2.89
N ARG A 36 17.04 10.62 1.68
CA ARG A 36 16.78 9.95 0.39
C ARG A 36 18.07 9.80 -0.43
N PRO A 37 18.62 8.58 -0.55
CA PRO A 37 19.86 8.35 -1.28
C PRO A 37 19.68 8.53 -2.80
N THR A 38 18.46 8.35 -3.33
CA THR A 38 18.13 8.60 -4.74
C THR A 38 18.20 10.09 -5.12
N ASP A 39 18.04 11.01 -4.16
CA ASP A 39 18.20 12.45 -4.42
C ASP A 39 19.65 12.80 -4.78
N ILE A 40 20.64 12.02 -4.30
CA ILE A 40 22.05 12.16 -4.73
C ILE A 40 22.16 11.97 -6.24
N TYR A 41 21.53 10.91 -6.76
CA TYR A 41 21.50 10.64 -8.19
C TYR A 41 20.72 11.73 -8.93
N ARG A 42 19.55 12.15 -8.42
CA ARG A 42 18.75 13.22 -9.06
C ARG A 42 19.52 14.52 -9.18
N LEU A 43 20.23 14.95 -8.14
CA LEU A 43 21.03 16.18 -8.16
C LEU A 43 22.14 16.13 -9.21
N LEU A 44 22.92 15.04 -9.23
CA LEU A 44 24.01 14.89 -10.19
C LEU A 44 23.47 14.84 -11.62
N LEU A 45 22.37 14.13 -11.83
CA LEU A 45 21.70 14.08 -13.12
C LEU A 45 21.18 15.46 -13.55
N THR A 46 20.57 16.21 -12.62
CA THR A 46 20.13 17.58 -12.87
C THR A 46 21.28 18.49 -13.30
N ASN A 47 22.42 18.43 -12.61
CA ASN A 47 23.59 19.22 -12.96
C ASN A 47 24.11 18.89 -14.36
N ILE A 48 24.23 17.60 -14.70
CA ILE A 48 24.66 17.15 -16.03
C ILE A 48 23.70 17.68 -17.09
N LEU A 49 22.39 17.49 -16.90
CA LEU A 49 21.38 17.91 -17.87
C LEU A 49 21.27 19.43 -17.99
N ALA A 50 21.45 20.18 -16.91
CA ALA A 50 21.45 21.64 -16.93
C ALA A 50 22.59 22.17 -17.80
N ASN A 51 23.78 21.59 -17.68
CA ASN A 51 24.93 21.94 -18.52
C ASN A 51 24.73 21.58 -19.99
N LEU A 52 24.05 20.46 -20.28
CA LEU A 52 23.78 20.03 -21.67
C LEU A 52 22.66 20.83 -22.35
N THR A 53 21.63 21.22 -21.60
CA THR A 53 20.42 21.83 -22.16
C THR A 53 20.35 23.34 -22.00
N GLY A 54 21.06 23.90 -21.03
CA GLY A 54 20.87 25.28 -20.57
C GLY A 54 19.52 25.53 -19.88
N CYS A 55 18.75 24.49 -19.57
CA CYS A 55 17.48 24.62 -18.85
C CYS A 55 17.71 24.97 -17.37
N ASP A 56 16.70 25.61 -16.79
CA ASP A 56 16.64 25.83 -15.35
C ASP A 56 16.74 24.49 -14.60
N ALA A 57 17.60 24.45 -13.60
CA ALA A 57 17.94 23.23 -12.92
C ALA A 57 16.80 22.74 -12.00
N THR A 58 15.99 23.65 -11.46
CA THR A 58 14.80 23.30 -10.68
C THR A 58 13.77 22.62 -11.56
N LEU A 59 13.53 23.14 -12.77
CA LEU A 59 12.65 22.51 -13.77
C LEU A 59 13.12 21.09 -14.13
N ILE A 60 14.42 20.87 -14.32
CA ILE A 60 14.97 19.55 -14.61
C ILE A 60 14.76 18.60 -13.42
N TYR A 61 15.08 19.04 -12.20
CA TYR A 61 14.94 18.23 -10.99
C TYR A 61 13.50 17.74 -10.81
N GLU A 62 12.51 18.62 -10.96
CA GLU A 62 11.08 18.30 -10.88
C GLU A 62 10.58 17.43 -12.05
N SER A 63 11.31 17.43 -13.17
CA SER A 63 10.98 16.65 -14.35
C SER A 63 11.44 15.19 -14.24
N ILE A 64 12.46 14.89 -13.44
CA ILE A 64 12.98 13.53 -13.23
C ILE A 64 11.99 12.72 -12.37
N GLN A 65 11.65 11.52 -12.83
CA GLN A 65 10.68 10.64 -12.19
C GLN A 65 11.27 9.28 -11.85
N LEU A 66 10.64 8.58 -10.91
CA LEU A 66 10.84 7.14 -10.75
C LEU A 66 10.05 6.39 -11.83
N PRO A 67 10.64 5.38 -12.47
CA PRO A 67 9.91 4.55 -13.42
C PRO A 67 8.98 3.57 -12.72
N ASN A 68 7.94 3.12 -13.45
CA ASN A 68 6.99 2.13 -12.93
C ASN A 68 7.64 0.76 -12.65
N THR A 69 8.63 0.39 -13.46
CA THR A 69 9.31 -0.91 -13.41
C THR A 69 10.82 -0.74 -13.60
N LEU A 70 11.61 -1.63 -13.00
CA LEU A 70 13.08 -1.59 -13.08
C LEU A 70 13.67 -1.70 -14.50
N PRO A 71 13.05 -2.41 -15.47
CA PRO A 71 13.53 -2.41 -16.85
C PRO A 71 13.46 -1.05 -17.54
N ASN A 72 12.69 -0.10 -17.01
CA ASN A 72 12.54 1.25 -17.56
C ASN A 72 13.51 2.27 -16.91
N GLY A 73 14.55 1.79 -16.24
CA GLY A 73 15.54 2.62 -15.55
C GLY A 73 15.41 2.61 -14.03
N ASP A 74 16.24 3.41 -13.39
CA ASP A 74 16.14 3.81 -11.98
C ASP A 74 15.59 5.22 -11.83
N LEU A 75 15.92 6.08 -12.79
CA LEU A 75 15.32 7.40 -13.00
C LEU A 75 14.92 7.53 -14.46
N VAL A 76 13.89 8.32 -14.75
CA VAL A 76 13.48 8.62 -16.12
C VAL A 76 13.18 10.09 -16.29
N LEU A 77 13.65 10.67 -17.39
CA LEU A 77 13.30 12.02 -17.81
C LEU A 77 12.32 11.94 -18.98
N PRO A 78 11.05 12.35 -18.80
CA PRO A 78 10.16 12.64 -19.91
C PRO A 78 10.62 13.95 -20.57
N VAL A 79 11.36 13.86 -21.67
CA VAL A 79 12.00 15.00 -22.35
C VAL A 79 11.04 16.16 -22.68
N PRO A 80 9.76 15.93 -23.07
CA PRO A 80 8.81 17.03 -23.28
C PRO A 80 8.62 17.97 -22.08
N ARG A 81 8.88 17.50 -20.85
CA ARG A 81 8.76 18.34 -19.64
C ARG A 81 9.77 19.47 -19.59
N LEU A 82 10.91 19.33 -20.27
CA LEU A 82 11.93 20.38 -20.37
C LEU A 82 11.54 21.53 -21.29
N ARG A 83 10.47 21.39 -22.09
CA ARG A 83 9.96 22.42 -23.01
C ARG A 83 11.03 22.97 -23.97
N LEU A 84 11.97 22.11 -24.37
CA LEU A 84 13.03 22.45 -25.32
C LEU A 84 12.44 22.90 -26.65
N LYS A 85 12.95 24.02 -27.18
CA LYS A 85 12.60 24.52 -28.52
C LYS A 85 13.40 23.76 -29.57
N GLY A 86 12.79 23.44 -30.71
CA GLY A 86 13.48 22.81 -31.84
C GLY A 86 12.82 21.49 -32.27
N PRO A 87 13.60 20.46 -32.66
CA PRO A 87 13.09 19.23 -33.24
C PRO A 87 12.13 18.46 -32.30
N LYS A 88 11.47 17.43 -32.85
CA LYS A 88 10.49 16.62 -32.10
C LYS A 88 11.12 16.04 -30.82
N PRO A 89 10.36 15.88 -29.71
CA PRO A 89 10.93 15.48 -28.42
C PRO A 89 11.70 14.15 -28.41
N ASN A 90 11.39 13.24 -29.32
CA ASN A 90 12.13 11.99 -29.49
C ASN A 90 13.55 12.21 -30.04
N LEU A 91 13.76 13.23 -30.88
CA LEU A 91 15.09 13.60 -31.37
C LEU A 91 15.91 14.24 -30.26
N HIS A 92 15.32 15.13 -29.46
CA HIS A 92 15.97 15.65 -28.25
C HIS A 92 16.40 14.54 -27.29
N ALA A 93 15.59 13.48 -27.12
CA ALA A 93 15.96 12.34 -26.27
C ALA A 93 17.21 11.63 -26.81
N VAL A 94 17.31 11.43 -28.12
CA VAL A 94 18.48 10.81 -28.77
C VAL A 94 19.71 11.72 -28.69
N GLU A 95 19.55 13.02 -28.95
CA GLU A 95 20.63 14.02 -28.86
C GLU A 95 21.18 14.14 -27.43
N LEU A 96 20.30 14.16 -26.43
CA LEU A 96 20.69 14.19 -25.02
C LEU A 96 21.37 12.89 -24.59
N ALA A 97 20.91 11.74 -25.08
CA ALA A 97 21.57 10.47 -24.83
C ALA A 97 22.98 10.47 -25.41
N ALA A 98 23.14 10.91 -26.67
CA ALA A 98 24.43 10.94 -27.36
C ALA A 98 25.40 11.98 -26.77
N SER A 99 24.88 13.09 -26.23
CA SER A 99 25.68 14.14 -25.59
C SER A 99 25.94 13.85 -24.10
N PHE A 100 25.39 12.75 -23.57
CA PHE A 100 25.60 12.40 -22.17
C PHE A 100 27.09 12.07 -21.95
N PRO A 101 27.74 12.63 -20.92
CA PRO A 101 29.17 12.42 -20.73
C PRO A 101 29.51 10.94 -20.56
N GLU A 102 30.60 10.50 -21.18
CA GLU A 102 31.11 9.13 -21.00
C GLU A 102 31.66 8.93 -19.57
N ASN A 103 31.73 7.66 -19.15
CA ASN A 103 32.36 7.23 -17.89
C ASN A 103 31.81 7.88 -16.62
N GLN A 104 30.52 8.17 -16.57
CA GLN A 104 29.88 8.66 -15.35
C GLN A 104 29.92 7.60 -14.24
N PRO A 105 30.37 7.95 -13.01
CA PRO A 105 30.55 6.97 -11.94
C PRO A 105 29.23 6.37 -11.46
N LEU A 106 28.15 7.14 -11.44
CA LEU A 106 26.87 6.70 -10.89
C LEU A 106 25.87 6.17 -11.92
N PHE A 107 26.08 6.46 -13.19
CA PHE A 107 25.13 6.15 -14.26
C PHE A 107 25.77 5.30 -15.33
N GLN A 108 25.03 4.29 -15.78
CA GLN A 108 25.30 3.69 -17.08
C GLN A 108 24.94 4.71 -18.17
N HIS A 109 25.62 4.64 -19.30
CA HIS A 109 25.32 5.52 -20.43
C HIS A 109 23.85 5.34 -20.85
N PRO A 110 23.05 6.41 -20.89
CA PRO A 110 21.62 6.30 -21.15
C PRO A 110 21.34 6.01 -22.62
N THR A 111 20.20 5.36 -22.88
CA THR A 111 19.69 5.09 -24.23
C THR A 111 18.28 5.62 -24.33
N ALA A 112 18.00 6.45 -25.34
CA ALA A 112 16.67 7.03 -25.55
C ALA A 112 15.60 5.95 -25.81
N SER A 113 14.41 6.12 -25.23
CA SER A 113 13.24 5.28 -25.42
C SER A 113 12.04 6.15 -25.82
N GLY A 114 11.89 6.39 -27.12
CA GLY A 114 10.88 7.29 -27.66
C GLY A 114 11.10 8.73 -27.15
N ILE A 115 10.14 9.26 -26.40
CA ILE A 115 10.20 10.60 -25.78
C ILE A 115 10.79 10.59 -24.36
N HIS A 116 11.18 9.41 -23.86
CA HIS A 116 11.71 9.23 -22.52
C HIS A 116 13.21 8.93 -22.58
N LEU A 117 13.94 9.41 -21.58
CA LEU A 117 15.34 9.10 -21.38
C LEU A 117 15.50 8.37 -20.03
N PRO A 118 15.58 7.04 -20.03
CA PRO A 118 15.83 6.24 -18.83
C PRO A 118 17.32 6.27 -18.44
N PHE A 119 17.58 6.33 -17.13
CA PHE A 119 18.90 6.31 -16.53
C PHE A 119 19.00 5.12 -15.57
N PHE A 120 20.03 4.30 -15.75
CA PHE A 120 20.30 3.14 -14.88
C PHE A 120 21.49 3.44 -13.98
N PHE A 121 21.38 3.04 -12.72
CA PHE A 121 22.47 3.16 -11.77
C PHE A 121 23.57 2.16 -12.11
N THR A 122 24.82 2.58 -11.91
CA THR A 122 25.98 1.69 -12.04
C THR A 122 25.98 0.71 -10.86
N PRO A 123 25.91 -0.62 -11.09
CA PRO A 123 25.80 -1.60 -10.00
C PRO A 123 26.92 -1.52 -8.96
N LYS A 124 28.14 -1.23 -9.45
CA LYS A 124 29.34 -1.02 -8.63
C LYS A 124 29.10 0.05 -7.56
N SER A 125 28.83 1.26 -8.03
CA SER A 125 28.65 2.47 -7.23
C SER A 125 27.40 2.39 -6.35
N LEU A 126 26.36 1.71 -6.82
CA LEU A 126 25.13 1.48 -6.06
C LEU A 126 25.39 0.76 -4.74
N SER A 127 26.17 -0.33 -4.77
CA SER A 127 26.51 -1.09 -3.56
C SER A 127 27.32 -0.28 -2.55
N HIS A 128 28.28 0.52 -3.04
CA HIS A 128 29.14 1.37 -2.21
C HIS A 128 28.40 2.53 -1.58
N LEU A 129 27.35 3.02 -2.22
CA LEU A 129 26.57 4.13 -1.71
C LEU A 129 25.42 3.66 -0.79
N ILE A 130 24.61 2.70 -1.25
CA ILE A 130 23.36 2.32 -0.58
C ILE A 130 23.60 1.45 0.64
N LEU A 131 24.59 0.54 0.64
CA LEU A 131 24.82 -0.34 1.79
C LEU A 131 25.29 0.42 3.03
N PRO A 132 26.29 1.35 2.96
CA PRO A 132 26.61 2.21 4.10
C PRO A 132 25.41 3.02 4.58
N TYR A 133 24.64 3.57 3.64
CA TYR A 133 23.45 4.35 3.96
C TYR A 133 22.40 3.55 4.75
N LEU A 134 22.16 2.30 4.32
CA LEU A 134 21.22 1.37 4.93
C LEU A 134 21.70 0.89 6.30
N PHE A 135 22.96 0.43 6.39
CA PHE A 135 23.50 -0.16 7.61
C PHE A 135 23.74 0.87 8.71
N GLU A 136 23.95 2.14 8.39
CA GLU A 136 23.95 3.17 9.43
C GLU A 136 22.56 3.39 10.01
N ARG A 137 21.55 3.50 9.14
CA ARG A 137 20.21 3.97 9.53
C ARG A 137 19.36 2.86 10.16
N HIS A 138 19.60 1.59 9.79
CA HIS A 138 18.81 0.46 10.26
C HIS A 138 17.29 0.74 10.16
N GLU A 139 16.59 0.76 11.31
CA GLU A 139 15.15 1.00 11.41
C GLU A 139 14.72 2.43 11.06
N ALA A 140 15.67 3.37 10.99
CA ALA A 140 15.45 4.74 10.55
C ALA A 140 15.54 4.90 9.02
N TYR A 141 15.87 3.85 8.26
CA TYR A 141 15.90 3.92 6.80
C TYR A 141 14.49 4.17 6.24
N GLY A 142 14.35 5.16 5.36
CA GLY A 142 13.05 5.61 4.83
C GLY A 142 12.29 6.61 5.71
N ARG A 143 12.84 7.00 6.86
CA ARG A 143 12.32 8.09 7.69
C ARG A 143 12.94 9.42 7.27
N ASP A 144 12.15 10.48 7.30
CA ASP A 144 12.59 11.83 6.98
C ASP A 144 12.01 12.82 7.99
N LEU A 145 12.72 13.01 9.11
CA LEU A 145 12.24 13.86 10.21
C LEU A 145 12.15 15.34 9.83
N THR A 146 12.84 15.77 8.77
CA THR A 146 12.84 17.16 8.32
C THR A 146 11.49 17.59 7.74
N MET A 147 10.69 16.63 7.25
CA MET A 147 9.35 16.86 6.70
C MET A 147 8.38 17.40 7.76
N GLY A 148 8.60 17.09 9.03
CA GLY A 148 7.80 17.52 10.16
C GLY A 148 8.27 18.80 10.82
N LEU A 149 9.31 19.48 10.30
CA LEU A 149 9.84 20.71 10.88
C LEU A 149 9.28 21.95 10.18
N ASP A 150 9.21 23.06 10.90
CA ASP A 150 8.88 24.38 10.34
C ASP A 150 10.13 25.01 9.69
N SER A 151 10.10 25.26 8.39
CA SER A 151 11.27 25.73 7.64
C SER A 151 11.35 27.26 7.69
N SER A 152 12.20 27.83 8.56
CA SER A 152 12.83 29.18 8.38
C SER A 152 13.66 29.73 9.56
N ALA A 153 13.86 29.07 10.70
CA ALA A 153 14.64 29.65 11.81
C ALA A 153 15.26 28.59 12.78
N PRO A 154 16.30 28.93 13.57
CA PRO A 154 17.17 27.98 14.28
C PRO A 154 16.56 27.33 15.55
N THR A 155 15.24 27.48 15.73
CA THR A 155 14.46 26.77 16.76
C THR A 155 13.44 25.89 16.05
N GLU A 156 13.86 24.68 15.66
CA GLU A 156 13.08 23.74 14.85
C GLU A 156 11.87 23.20 15.63
N ARG A 157 10.74 23.91 15.59
CA ARG A 157 9.47 23.40 16.13
C ARG A 157 8.96 22.27 15.24
N ARG A 158 8.58 21.14 15.84
CA ARG A 158 7.82 20.10 15.15
C ARG A 158 6.41 20.59 14.85
N LYS A 159 5.98 20.41 13.60
CA LYS A 159 4.62 20.65 13.14
C LYS A 159 3.69 19.66 13.83
N LYS A 160 2.55 20.16 14.30
CA LYS A 160 1.55 19.41 15.04
C LYS A 160 0.44 18.94 14.11
N ILE A 161 0.08 17.67 14.19
CA ILE A 161 -1.01 17.09 13.43
C ILE A 161 -1.95 16.29 14.31
N ILE A 162 -3.25 16.51 14.15
CA ILE A 162 -4.29 15.66 14.75
C ILE A 162 -4.77 14.68 13.70
N ILE A 163 -4.86 13.40 14.05
CA ILE A 163 -5.46 12.37 13.20
C ILE A 163 -6.62 11.77 13.95
N GLU A 164 -7.83 12.06 13.46
CA GLU A 164 -9.07 11.50 13.98
C GLU A 164 -9.45 10.27 13.17
N PHE A 165 -9.57 9.12 13.84
CA PHE A 165 -9.87 7.86 13.18
C PHE A 165 -10.54 6.85 14.12
N SER A 166 -11.07 5.79 13.53
CA SER A 166 -11.96 4.80 14.12
C SER A 166 -13.33 5.36 14.51
N SER A 167 -13.37 6.28 15.48
CA SER A 167 -14.55 7.06 15.90
C SER A 167 -15.87 6.26 15.90
N PRO A 168 -15.95 5.07 16.54
CA PRO A 168 -17.16 4.26 16.52
C PRO A 168 -18.28 4.90 17.36
N ASN A 169 -19.52 4.53 17.05
CA ASN A 169 -20.64 4.79 17.93
C ASN A 169 -20.66 3.72 19.02
N ILE A 170 -20.48 4.11 20.28
CA ILE A 170 -20.32 3.15 21.39
C ILE A 170 -21.62 2.38 21.70
N ALA A 171 -22.77 2.82 21.17
CA ALA A 171 -24.04 2.12 21.28
C ALA A 171 -24.26 1.10 20.13
N LYS A 172 -23.29 0.92 19.22
CA LYS A 172 -23.37 -0.03 18.10
C LYS A 172 -22.18 -0.98 18.09
N GLU A 173 -22.38 -2.12 17.44
CA GLU A 173 -21.36 -3.14 17.24
C GLU A 173 -20.14 -2.61 16.48
N PHE A 174 -18.95 -2.93 16.97
CA PHE A 174 -17.70 -2.65 16.27
C PHE A 174 -17.50 -3.67 15.14
N HIS A 175 -18.16 -3.43 14.01
CA HIS A 175 -18.08 -4.28 12.82
C HIS A 175 -16.89 -3.92 11.91
N ALA A 176 -16.63 -4.73 10.87
CA ALA A 176 -15.54 -4.55 9.89
C ALA A 176 -15.50 -3.19 9.17
N GLY A 177 -16.58 -2.38 9.23
CA GLY A 177 -16.58 -1.03 8.68
C GLY A 177 -15.69 -0.08 9.50
N HIS A 178 -15.66 -0.24 10.82
CA HIS A 178 -14.78 0.52 11.71
C HIS A 178 -13.33 0.09 11.59
N LEU A 179 -13.07 -1.17 11.22
CA LEU A 179 -11.72 -1.67 10.98
C LEU A 179 -10.98 -0.81 9.95
N ARG A 180 -11.62 -0.45 8.83
CA ARG A 180 -10.98 0.35 7.77
C ARG A 180 -10.47 1.68 8.29
N SER A 181 -11.33 2.46 8.93
CA SER A 181 -10.92 3.75 9.54
C SER A 181 -9.79 3.54 10.54
N THR A 182 -9.89 2.49 11.36
CA THR A 182 -8.93 2.14 12.40
C THR A 182 -7.52 1.92 11.83
N ILE A 183 -7.37 0.99 10.88
CA ILE A 183 -6.05 0.62 10.36
C ILE A 183 -5.49 1.68 9.40
N ILE A 184 -6.33 2.35 8.62
CA ILE A 184 -5.89 3.44 7.74
C ILE A 184 -5.42 4.63 8.57
N GLY A 185 -6.15 4.99 9.63
CA GLY A 185 -5.77 6.08 10.52
C GLY A 185 -4.47 5.80 11.27
N ALA A 186 -4.32 4.59 11.80
CA ALA A 186 -3.07 4.16 12.43
C ALA A 186 -1.88 4.17 11.44
N TYR A 187 -2.09 3.70 10.20
CA TYR A 187 -1.08 3.80 9.14
C TYR A 187 -0.66 5.25 8.87
N ILE A 188 -1.63 6.17 8.76
CA ILE A 188 -1.36 7.58 8.53
C ILE A 188 -0.61 8.17 9.73
N ALA A 189 -1.00 7.85 10.97
CA ALA A 189 -0.32 8.29 12.18
C ALA A 189 1.14 7.87 12.20
N ASN A 190 1.40 6.56 12.04
CA ASN A 190 2.75 6.01 12.00
C ASN A 190 3.59 6.64 10.87
N LEU A 191 2.97 6.92 9.72
CA LEU A 191 3.63 7.57 8.60
C LEU A 191 4.03 9.02 8.94
N TYR A 192 3.14 9.82 9.52
CA TYR A 192 3.46 11.20 9.92
C TYR A 192 4.52 11.24 11.05
N GLU A 193 4.42 10.34 12.04
CA GLU A 193 5.44 10.20 13.10
C GLU A 193 6.82 9.86 12.51
N SER A 194 6.86 8.91 11.56
CA SER A 194 8.10 8.53 10.86
C SER A 194 8.71 9.68 10.04
N MET A 195 7.91 10.71 9.76
CA MET A 195 8.28 11.91 8.99
C MET A 195 8.49 13.12 9.92
N GLY A 196 8.61 12.91 11.23
CA GLY A 196 9.03 13.93 12.19
C GLY A 196 7.93 14.86 12.69
N TRP A 197 6.66 14.59 12.38
CA TRP A 197 5.53 15.36 12.90
C TRP A 197 5.24 14.99 14.36
N ASP A 198 4.71 15.96 15.11
CA ASP A 198 4.12 15.75 16.43
C ASP A 198 2.66 15.33 16.24
N VAL A 199 2.37 14.03 16.41
CA VAL A 199 1.08 13.43 16.05
C VAL A 199 0.23 13.25 17.31
N THR A 200 -1.04 13.64 17.24
CA THR A 200 -2.05 13.35 18.25
C THR A 200 -3.14 12.47 17.63
N LYS A 201 -3.24 11.23 18.09
CA LYS A 201 -4.22 10.22 17.70
C LYS A 201 -5.49 10.40 18.54
N VAL A 202 -6.56 10.85 17.90
CA VAL A 202 -7.85 11.11 18.56
C VAL A 202 -8.88 10.09 18.10
N ASN A 203 -9.53 9.44 19.07
CA ASN A 203 -10.73 8.66 18.84
C ASN A 203 -11.94 9.50 19.23
N TYR A 204 -12.74 9.96 18.25
CA TYR A 204 -13.89 10.82 18.52
C TYR A 204 -15.16 9.99 18.58
N LEU A 205 -15.50 9.52 19.77
CA LEU A 205 -16.58 8.57 19.98
C LEU A 205 -17.96 9.19 19.70
N GLY A 206 -18.80 8.45 18.99
CA GLY A 206 -20.23 8.75 18.85
C GLY A 206 -20.97 8.39 20.14
N ASP A 207 -20.66 9.11 21.22
CA ASP A 207 -21.08 8.84 22.59
C ASP A 207 -22.22 9.74 23.08
N TRP A 208 -22.79 10.56 22.21
CA TRP A 208 -23.90 11.45 22.57
C TRP A 208 -25.02 11.39 21.54
N GLY A 209 -26.28 11.33 22.00
CA GLY A 209 -27.43 11.35 21.10
C GLY A 209 -28.60 10.48 21.54
N LYS A 210 -29.67 10.50 20.73
CA LYS A 210 -30.91 9.74 20.99
C LYS A 210 -30.67 8.23 21.08
N GLN A 211 -29.60 7.69 20.49
CA GLN A 211 -29.21 6.29 20.66
C GLN A 211 -28.93 5.92 22.12
N PHE A 212 -28.36 6.82 22.93
CA PHE A 212 -28.14 6.60 24.36
C PHE A 212 -29.44 6.64 25.15
N GLY A 213 -30.36 7.52 24.77
CA GLY A 213 -31.70 7.52 25.35
C GLY A 213 -32.39 6.17 25.16
N LEU A 214 -32.21 5.53 24.01
CA LEU A 214 -32.80 4.22 23.73
C LEU A 214 -32.09 3.10 24.51
N LEU A 215 -30.76 3.16 24.57
CA LEU A 215 -29.94 2.23 25.35
C LEU A 215 -30.31 2.28 26.84
N ALA A 216 -30.52 3.48 27.39
CA ALA A 216 -30.91 3.66 28.78
C ALA A 216 -32.33 3.16 29.09
N VAL A 217 -33.30 3.39 28.19
CA VAL A 217 -34.63 2.76 28.30
C VAL A 217 -34.52 1.22 28.19
N GLY A 218 -33.58 0.73 27.38
CA GLY A 218 -33.22 -0.70 27.34
C GLY A 218 -32.68 -1.21 28.68
N TRP A 219 -31.87 -0.40 29.36
CA TRP A 219 -31.30 -0.73 30.67
C TRP A 219 -32.37 -0.87 31.74
N GLU A 220 -33.37 0.01 31.75
CA GLU A 220 -34.51 -0.10 32.67
C GLU A 220 -35.32 -1.40 32.49
N ARG A 221 -35.30 -1.99 31.28
CA ARG A 221 -36.09 -3.18 30.94
C ARG A 221 -35.33 -4.49 31.01
N PHE A 222 -34.06 -4.47 30.57
CA PHE A 222 -33.25 -5.66 30.36
C PHE A 222 -31.88 -5.58 31.06
N GLY A 223 -31.59 -4.47 31.74
CA GLY A 223 -30.34 -4.25 32.45
C GLY A 223 -30.13 -5.27 33.55
N SER A 224 -28.88 -5.72 33.70
CA SER A 224 -28.47 -6.64 34.75
C SER A 224 -27.07 -6.28 35.19
N GLU A 225 -26.93 -5.92 36.46
CA GLU A 225 -25.63 -5.60 37.06
C GLU A 225 -24.67 -6.78 37.01
N GLN A 226 -25.19 -8.00 37.17
CA GLN A 226 -24.39 -9.22 37.11
C GLN A 226 -23.84 -9.48 35.71
N LEU A 227 -24.70 -9.37 34.67
CA LEU A 227 -24.27 -9.58 33.28
C LEU A 227 -23.33 -8.47 32.80
N LEU A 228 -23.57 -7.23 33.24
CA LEU A 228 -22.69 -6.11 32.93
C LEU A 228 -21.29 -6.28 33.55
N ALA A 229 -21.18 -6.91 34.72
CA ALA A 229 -19.89 -7.21 35.34
C ALA A 229 -19.14 -8.37 34.64
N GLN A 230 -19.87 -9.39 34.15
CA GLN A 230 -19.27 -10.59 33.55
C GLN A 230 -18.91 -10.39 32.06
N GLU A 231 -19.88 -9.96 31.25
CA GLU A 231 -19.72 -9.78 29.80
C GLU A 231 -20.25 -8.40 29.35
N PRO A 232 -19.62 -7.29 29.78
CA PRO A 232 -20.21 -5.95 29.65
C PRO A 232 -20.64 -5.58 28.23
N LEU A 233 -19.75 -5.75 27.25
CA LEU A 233 -20.04 -5.36 25.86
C LEU A 233 -21.14 -6.23 25.27
N LYS A 234 -21.08 -7.54 25.48
CA LYS A 234 -22.08 -8.49 24.98
C LYS A 234 -23.46 -8.20 25.57
N HIS A 235 -23.54 -7.88 26.86
CA HIS A 235 -24.79 -7.49 27.51
C HIS A 235 -25.34 -6.18 26.96
N LEU A 236 -24.48 -5.15 26.80
CA LEU A 236 -24.89 -3.87 26.21
C LEU A 236 -25.37 -4.03 24.76
N LEU A 237 -24.70 -4.87 23.97
CA LEU A 237 -25.08 -5.15 22.58
C LEU A 237 -26.39 -5.94 22.48
N ASP A 238 -26.56 -6.99 23.30
CA ASP A 238 -27.79 -7.77 23.37
C ASP A 238 -28.98 -6.89 23.80
N MET A 239 -28.79 -6.07 24.84
CA MET A 239 -29.78 -5.10 25.29
C MET A 239 -30.13 -4.10 24.18
N TYR A 240 -29.13 -3.55 23.50
CA TYR A 240 -29.33 -2.64 22.38
C TYR A 240 -30.10 -3.31 21.24
N ALA A 241 -29.74 -4.54 20.86
CA ALA A 241 -30.44 -5.29 19.82
C ALA A 241 -31.91 -5.55 20.18
N ARG A 242 -32.19 -5.96 21.42
CA ARG A 242 -33.56 -6.20 21.93
C ARG A 242 -34.39 -4.93 21.93
N ILE A 243 -33.87 -3.82 22.47
CA ILE A 243 -34.63 -2.57 22.53
C ILE A 243 -34.84 -1.98 21.13
N ASN A 244 -33.87 -2.12 20.22
CA ASN A 244 -34.06 -1.70 18.83
C ASN A 244 -35.11 -2.55 18.11
N ALA A 245 -35.16 -3.86 18.35
CA ALA A 245 -36.19 -4.71 17.77
C ALA A 245 -37.61 -4.27 18.21
N LEU A 246 -37.77 -3.86 19.47
CA LEU A 246 -39.01 -3.30 19.99
C LEU A 246 -39.30 -1.89 19.47
N PHE A 247 -38.27 -1.09 19.22
CA PHE A 247 -38.40 0.28 18.71
C PHE A 247 -38.71 0.35 17.21
N LYS A 248 -38.25 -0.65 16.44
CA LYS A 248 -38.33 -0.67 14.97
C LYS A 248 -39.75 -0.45 14.41
N PRO A 249 -40.83 -1.03 14.96
CA PRO A 249 -42.18 -0.76 14.47
C PRO A 249 -42.58 0.72 14.57
N GLU A 250 -42.31 1.36 15.72
CA GLU A 250 -42.57 2.80 15.92
C GLU A 250 -41.69 3.67 15.01
N GLU A 251 -40.43 3.25 14.80
CA GLU A 251 -39.50 3.92 13.88
C GLU A 251 -39.98 3.89 12.43
N GLU A 252 -40.41 2.74 11.95
CA GLU A 252 -40.92 2.58 10.58
C GLU A 252 -42.27 3.29 10.39
N GLU A 253 -43.14 3.30 11.40
CA GLU A 253 -44.39 4.09 11.38
C GLU A 253 -44.08 5.59 11.22
N SER A 254 -43.15 6.13 12.01
CA SER A 254 -42.72 7.52 11.93
C SER A 254 -42.04 7.86 10.59
N LYS A 255 -41.15 6.99 10.09
CA LYS A 255 -40.51 7.18 8.78
C LYS A 255 -41.54 7.19 7.65
N LYS A 256 -42.51 6.27 7.67
CA LYS A 256 -43.57 6.21 6.67
C LYS A 256 -44.45 7.46 6.71
N ALA A 257 -44.86 7.89 7.90
CA ALA A 257 -45.62 9.13 8.07
C ALA A 257 -44.85 10.34 7.52
N ARG A 258 -43.56 10.47 7.81
CA ARG A 258 -42.71 11.55 7.27
C ARG A 258 -42.57 11.49 5.74
N ALA A 259 -42.39 10.31 5.17
CA ALA A 259 -42.34 10.12 3.71
C ALA A 259 -43.66 10.49 3.02
N GLU A 260 -44.78 10.31 3.71
CA GLU A 260 -46.12 10.70 3.26
C GLU A 260 -46.48 12.16 3.60
N GLY A 261 -45.55 12.93 4.19
CA GLY A 261 -45.78 14.33 4.59
C GLY A 261 -46.75 14.50 5.76
N ARG A 262 -47.04 13.42 6.50
CA ARG A 262 -47.90 13.44 7.69
C ARG A 262 -47.13 13.92 8.92
N ASP A 263 -47.84 14.55 9.86
CA ASP A 263 -47.29 14.95 11.14
C ASP A 263 -46.88 13.71 11.96
N THR A 264 -45.62 13.67 12.39
CA THR A 264 -45.06 12.58 13.20
C THR A 264 -45.22 12.84 14.70
N SER A 265 -45.68 14.01 15.11
CA SER A 265 -45.72 14.43 16.52
C SER A 265 -46.48 13.46 17.43
N GLU A 266 -47.62 12.94 16.98
CA GLU A 266 -48.40 11.95 17.75
C GLU A 266 -47.61 10.65 17.99
N ILE A 267 -46.96 10.13 16.94
CA ILE A 267 -46.13 8.91 17.01
C ILE A 267 -44.92 9.14 17.91
N GLU A 268 -44.24 10.28 17.75
CA GLU A 268 -43.03 10.61 18.52
C GLU A 268 -43.32 10.97 19.99
N SER A 269 -44.58 11.28 20.32
CA SER A 269 -45.03 11.63 21.67
C SER A 269 -45.47 10.45 22.53
N ARG A 270 -45.52 9.23 21.97
CA ARG A 270 -45.91 8.00 22.67
C ARG A 270 -44.81 6.93 22.65
N GLY A 271 -45.05 5.85 23.40
CA GLY A 271 -44.25 4.62 23.31
C GLY A 271 -42.77 4.78 23.66
N LEU A 272 -41.94 3.98 22.99
CA LEU A 272 -40.48 4.00 23.13
C LEU A 272 -39.88 5.30 22.55
N TYR A 273 -40.51 5.90 21.55
CA TYR A 273 -40.10 7.20 21.00
C TYR A 273 -40.05 8.30 22.07
N ALA A 274 -41.13 8.43 22.85
CA ALA A 274 -41.25 9.41 23.91
C ALA A 274 -40.27 9.14 25.05
N GLN A 275 -40.15 7.88 25.49
CA GLN A 275 -39.23 7.46 26.55
C GLN A 275 -37.77 7.79 26.18
N ARG A 276 -37.36 7.43 24.96
CA ARG A 276 -36.03 7.74 24.42
C ARG A 276 -35.75 9.24 24.41
N ASN A 277 -36.69 10.03 23.89
CA ASN A 277 -36.56 11.49 23.79
C ASN A 277 -36.50 12.15 25.19
N ALA A 278 -37.34 11.68 26.13
CA ALA A 278 -37.36 12.16 27.50
C ALA A 278 -36.03 11.87 28.22
N TYR A 279 -35.48 10.65 28.07
CA TYR A 279 -34.19 10.30 28.64
C TYR A 279 -33.05 11.13 28.03
N PHE A 280 -33.04 11.30 26.70
CA PHE A 280 -32.05 12.14 26.03
C PHE A 280 -32.12 13.59 26.52
N ARG A 281 -33.32 14.14 26.72
CA ARG A 281 -33.50 15.49 27.28
C ARG A 281 -32.93 15.61 28.70
N ARG A 282 -33.12 14.60 29.56
CA ARG A 282 -32.53 14.56 30.90
C ARG A 282 -31.00 14.67 30.84
N MET A 283 -30.36 13.95 29.92
CA MET A 283 -28.91 14.07 29.70
C MET A 283 -28.52 15.47 29.22
N GLU A 284 -29.24 16.07 28.27
CA GLU A 284 -28.96 17.43 27.80
C GLU A 284 -29.13 18.49 28.90
N THR A 285 -30.03 18.27 29.86
CA THR A 285 -30.22 19.16 31.02
C THR A 285 -29.26 18.89 32.18
N GLY A 286 -28.39 17.87 32.07
CA GLY A 286 -27.41 17.54 33.11
C GLY A 286 -27.99 16.82 34.33
N ASP A 287 -29.07 16.03 34.17
CA ASP A 287 -29.62 15.16 35.21
C ASP A 287 -28.56 14.18 35.73
N THR A 288 -28.31 14.18 37.04
CA THR A 288 -27.19 13.47 37.65
C THR A 288 -27.22 11.97 37.41
N ASP A 289 -28.40 11.35 37.50
CA ASP A 289 -28.55 9.90 37.35
C ASP A 289 -28.42 9.50 35.88
N ALA A 290 -29.00 10.29 34.97
CA ALA A 290 -28.90 10.06 33.55
C ALA A 290 -27.46 10.15 33.04
N ILE A 291 -26.72 11.18 33.50
CA ILE A 291 -25.30 11.36 33.18
C ILE A 291 -24.44 10.26 33.81
N ALA A 292 -24.72 9.85 35.05
CA ALA A 292 -23.97 8.77 35.70
C ALA A 292 -24.10 7.43 34.94
N LEU A 293 -25.30 7.07 34.50
CA LEU A 293 -25.51 5.85 33.71
C LEU A 293 -24.79 5.93 32.36
N TRP A 294 -24.88 7.08 31.69
CA TRP A 294 -24.19 7.32 30.42
C TRP A 294 -22.67 7.20 30.58
N GLN A 295 -22.09 7.87 31.57
CA GLN A 295 -20.66 7.85 31.85
C GLN A 295 -20.18 6.43 32.10
N ARG A 296 -20.94 5.65 32.87
CA ARG A 296 -20.64 4.25 33.14
C ARG A 296 -20.58 3.42 31.85
N PHE A 297 -21.55 3.55 30.96
CA PHE A 297 -21.53 2.82 29.67
C PHE A 297 -20.38 3.29 28.78
N ARG A 298 -20.07 4.58 28.80
CA ARG A 298 -18.94 5.15 28.07
C ARG A 298 -17.61 4.55 28.53
N ASP A 299 -17.36 4.53 29.84
CA ASP A 299 -16.10 4.07 30.40
C ASP A 299 -15.88 2.58 30.14
N ILE A 300 -16.92 1.77 30.35
CA ILE A 300 -16.90 0.32 30.04
C ILE A 300 -16.57 0.07 28.56
N SER A 301 -17.18 0.85 27.65
CA SER A 301 -16.92 0.72 26.22
C SER A 301 -15.48 1.12 25.86
N ILE A 302 -14.95 2.19 26.47
CA ILE A 302 -13.56 2.63 26.24
C ILE A 302 -12.56 1.57 26.67
N ASP A 303 -12.71 0.98 27.87
CA ASP A 303 -11.81 -0.07 28.36
C ASP A 303 -11.74 -1.26 27.38
N ARG A 304 -12.88 -1.64 26.80
CA ARG A 304 -12.95 -2.71 25.81
C ARG A 304 -12.35 -2.31 24.46
N TYR A 305 -12.54 -1.06 24.04
CA TYR A 305 -11.92 -0.54 22.84
C TYR A 305 -10.40 -0.49 22.98
N ILE A 306 -9.85 -0.05 24.11
CA ILE A 306 -8.40 -0.07 24.40
C ILE A 306 -7.84 -1.47 24.18
N ALA A 307 -8.47 -2.51 24.77
CA ALA A 307 -8.05 -3.88 24.58
C ALA A 307 -8.11 -4.35 23.11
N THR A 308 -9.17 -3.95 22.38
CA THR A 308 -9.35 -4.32 20.97
C THR A 308 -8.32 -3.62 20.06
N TYR A 309 -8.06 -2.34 20.28
CA TYR A 309 -7.05 -1.59 19.52
C TYR A 309 -5.63 -2.07 19.84
N ALA A 310 -5.34 -2.44 21.09
CA ALA A 310 -4.05 -3.00 21.47
C ALA A 310 -3.72 -4.28 20.69
N ARG A 311 -4.71 -5.14 20.38
CA ARG A 311 -4.51 -6.31 19.50
C ARG A 311 -3.98 -5.89 18.12
N LEU A 312 -4.45 -4.78 17.58
CA LEU A 312 -4.00 -4.22 16.30
C LEU A 312 -2.71 -3.40 16.41
N SER A 313 -2.07 -3.37 17.59
CA SER A 313 -0.93 -2.49 17.89
C SER A 313 -1.27 -1.01 17.69
N ILE A 314 -2.48 -0.61 18.12
CA ILE A 314 -2.99 0.76 18.03
C ILE A 314 -3.29 1.27 19.42
N ASP A 315 -2.80 2.46 19.71
CA ASP A 315 -3.08 3.25 20.89
C ASP A 315 -3.56 4.65 20.49
N PHE A 316 -4.39 5.27 21.33
CA PHE A 316 -4.89 6.63 21.14
C PHE A 316 -4.39 7.53 22.28
N ASP A 317 -4.05 8.77 21.94
CA ASP A 317 -3.65 9.78 22.92
C ASP A 317 -4.88 10.36 23.65
N GLU A 318 -6.03 10.40 22.95
CA GLU A 318 -7.28 10.91 23.50
C GLU A 318 -8.50 10.12 23.01
N TYR A 319 -9.30 9.65 23.97
CA TYR A 319 -10.67 9.17 23.73
C TYR A 319 -11.66 10.31 23.96
N SER A 320 -11.87 11.10 22.91
CA SER A 320 -12.82 12.20 22.88
C SER A 320 -14.23 11.72 22.49
N GLY A 321 -15.18 12.63 22.37
CA GLY A 321 -16.52 12.29 21.89
C GLY A 321 -17.43 13.50 21.72
N GLU A 322 -18.55 13.29 21.05
CA GLU A 322 -19.58 14.31 20.83
C GLU A 322 -20.12 14.91 22.13
N SER A 323 -20.07 14.14 23.21
CA SER A 323 -20.44 14.54 24.57
C SER A 323 -19.55 15.63 25.17
N GLN A 324 -18.30 15.71 24.73
CA GLN A 324 -17.29 16.59 25.33
C GLN A 324 -17.29 18.01 24.74
N VAL A 325 -17.99 18.20 23.61
CA VAL A 325 -18.11 19.50 22.96
C VAL A 325 -18.95 20.43 23.83
N LYS A 326 -18.39 21.56 24.25
CA LYS A 326 -19.06 22.46 25.20
C LYS A 326 -20.22 23.18 24.52
N SER A 327 -21.36 23.25 25.22
CA SER A 327 -22.54 24.03 24.77
C SER A 327 -22.18 25.49 24.47
N THR A 328 -21.34 26.11 25.30
CA THR A 328 -20.86 27.48 25.11
C THR A 328 -20.12 27.68 23.79
N THR A 329 -19.36 26.67 23.33
CA THR A 329 -18.65 26.75 22.05
C THR A 329 -19.64 26.63 20.90
N VAL A 330 -20.64 25.73 21.01
CA VAL A 330 -21.71 25.61 20.02
C VAL A 330 -22.50 26.91 19.88
N ASP A 331 -22.87 27.54 21.00
CA ASP A 331 -23.58 28.83 20.99
C ASP A 331 -22.74 29.95 20.35
N ALA A 332 -21.42 29.91 20.54
CA ALA A 332 -20.49 30.85 19.90
C ALA A 332 -20.41 30.65 18.38
N VAL A 333 -20.40 29.39 17.91
CA VAL A 333 -20.47 29.05 16.48
C VAL A 333 -21.74 29.61 15.86
N GLU A 334 -22.90 29.36 16.49
CA GLU A 334 -24.19 29.87 16.01
C GLU A 334 -24.24 31.39 15.97
N SER A 335 -23.76 32.04 17.02
CA SER A 335 -23.70 33.51 17.09
C SER A 335 -22.85 34.09 15.96
N SER A 336 -21.73 33.44 15.63
CA SER A 336 -20.88 33.83 14.51
C SER A 336 -21.60 33.66 13.16
N LEU A 337 -22.26 32.52 12.95
CA LEU A 337 -23.03 32.25 11.73
C LEU A 337 -24.19 33.24 11.55
N LYS A 338 -24.92 33.57 12.63
CA LYS A 338 -25.96 34.61 12.63
C LYS A 338 -25.41 35.98 12.25
N LYS A 339 -24.29 36.39 12.85
CA LYS A 339 -23.64 37.68 12.56
C LYS A 339 -23.18 37.81 11.11
N LYS A 340 -22.81 36.69 10.47
CA LYS A 340 -22.43 36.63 9.05
C LYS A 340 -23.62 36.55 8.10
N GLY A 341 -24.85 36.42 8.61
CA GLY A 341 -26.06 36.32 7.80
C GLY A 341 -26.21 34.99 7.06
N VAL A 342 -25.46 33.95 7.46
CA VAL A 342 -25.49 32.62 6.82
C VAL A 342 -26.46 31.63 7.48
N TYR A 343 -26.92 31.97 8.68
CA TYR A 343 -27.82 31.17 9.49
C TYR A 343 -29.26 31.64 9.31
N LYS A 344 -30.06 30.90 8.55
CA LYS A 344 -31.45 31.27 8.19
C LYS A 344 -32.45 30.34 8.85
N GLU A 345 -33.58 30.89 9.29
CA GLU A 345 -34.70 30.10 9.78
C GLU A 345 -35.56 29.62 8.61
N HIS A 346 -35.90 28.34 8.61
CA HIS A 346 -36.78 27.71 7.63
C HIS A 346 -37.60 26.61 8.32
N ASP A 347 -38.92 26.78 8.38
CA ASP A 347 -39.87 25.81 8.96
C ASP A 347 -39.54 25.41 10.43
N GLY A 348 -39.20 26.42 11.23
CA GLY A 348 -38.81 26.29 12.63
C GLY A 348 -37.45 25.63 12.87
N SER A 349 -36.73 25.24 11.81
CA SER A 349 -35.34 24.77 11.88
C SER A 349 -34.40 25.84 11.36
N TRP A 350 -33.14 25.78 11.75
CA TRP A 350 -32.11 26.67 11.21
C TRP A 350 -31.24 25.94 10.20
N ILE A 351 -31.00 26.59 9.08
CA ILE A 351 -30.32 26.02 7.92
C ILE A 351 -29.17 26.92 7.43
N ILE A 352 -28.22 26.29 6.74
CA ILE A 352 -27.27 26.96 5.86
C ILE A 352 -27.53 26.45 4.46
N ASP A 353 -27.83 27.36 3.53
CA ASP A 353 -27.86 27.07 2.11
C ASP A 353 -26.49 27.36 1.50
N PHE A 354 -25.74 26.31 1.17
CA PHE A 354 -24.39 26.46 0.63
C PHE A 354 -24.39 26.96 -0.83
N GLU A 355 -25.49 26.78 -1.57
CA GLU A 355 -25.55 27.20 -2.98
C GLU A 355 -25.64 28.72 -3.12
N GLU A 356 -26.32 29.39 -2.19
CA GLU A 356 -26.39 30.86 -2.13
C GLU A 356 -25.01 31.52 -1.98
N TYR A 357 -24.03 30.79 -1.43
CA TYR A 357 -22.65 31.26 -1.25
C TYR A 357 -21.68 30.72 -2.31
N GLY A 358 -22.21 30.17 -3.41
CA GLY A 358 -21.42 29.71 -4.56
C GLY A 358 -20.84 28.30 -4.43
N PHE A 359 -21.16 27.55 -3.37
CA PHE A 359 -20.71 26.16 -3.20
C PHE A 359 -21.69 25.17 -3.83
N LYS A 360 -21.68 25.11 -5.17
CA LYS A 360 -22.58 24.25 -5.96
C LYS A 360 -22.49 22.78 -5.57
N GLY A 361 -23.65 22.10 -5.51
CA GLY A 361 -23.74 20.67 -5.21
C GLY A 361 -23.62 20.32 -3.73
N LEU A 362 -23.48 21.31 -2.84
CA LEU A 362 -23.56 21.10 -1.39
C LEU A 362 -24.99 21.23 -0.85
N GLY A 363 -25.91 21.88 -1.57
CA GLY A 363 -27.31 22.04 -1.17
C GLY A 363 -27.49 22.69 0.20
N THR A 364 -28.63 22.43 0.84
CA THR A 364 -28.95 22.95 2.17
C THR A 364 -28.58 21.93 3.27
N ALA A 365 -28.07 22.40 4.41
CA ALA A 365 -27.89 21.60 5.61
C ALA A 365 -28.66 22.17 6.80
N VAL A 366 -29.28 21.29 7.59
CA VAL A 366 -29.91 21.65 8.86
C VAL A 366 -28.84 21.76 9.93
N VAL A 367 -28.79 22.90 10.58
CA VAL A 367 -27.79 23.29 11.57
C VAL A 367 -28.39 23.26 12.98
N ARG A 368 -29.69 23.53 13.11
CA ARG A 368 -30.46 23.30 14.33
C ARG A 368 -31.86 22.79 14.02
N GLY A 369 -32.27 21.73 14.70
CA GLY A 369 -33.59 21.12 14.46
C GLY A 369 -34.72 21.93 15.09
N ARG A 370 -35.98 21.64 14.70
CA ARG A 370 -37.20 22.31 15.18
C ARG A 370 -37.36 22.31 16.71
N THR A 371 -36.87 21.27 17.38
CA THR A 371 -36.92 21.15 18.85
C THR A 371 -35.80 21.91 19.57
N GLY A 372 -34.98 22.68 18.84
CA GLY A 372 -33.82 23.39 19.38
C GLY A 372 -32.60 22.49 19.65
N SER A 373 -32.61 21.22 19.25
CA SER A 373 -31.47 20.31 19.41
C SER A 373 -30.36 20.61 18.40
N THR A 374 -29.11 20.54 18.85
CA THR A 374 -27.93 20.77 18.01
C THR A 374 -27.69 19.60 17.05
N THR A 375 -27.28 19.89 15.81
CA THR A 375 -26.93 18.85 14.82
C THR A 375 -25.43 18.51 14.88
N TYR A 376 -25.04 17.40 14.26
CA TYR A 376 -23.63 16.99 14.12
C TYR A 376 -22.76 18.09 13.51
N LEU A 377 -23.28 18.83 12.52
CA LEU A 377 -22.54 19.89 11.84
C LEU A 377 -22.08 21.00 12.81
N LEU A 378 -22.96 21.46 13.71
CA LEU A 378 -22.57 22.45 14.72
C LEU A 378 -21.54 21.90 15.70
N ARG A 379 -21.74 20.67 16.15
CA ARG A 379 -20.85 20.03 17.12
C ARG A 379 -19.46 19.84 16.54
N ASP A 380 -19.34 19.38 15.29
CA ASP A 380 -18.04 19.16 14.66
C ASP A 380 -17.31 20.48 14.39
N VAL A 381 -18.02 21.52 13.97
CA VAL A 381 -17.43 22.87 13.83
C VAL A 381 -16.94 23.39 15.18
N ALA A 382 -17.73 23.21 16.25
CA ALA A 382 -17.32 23.57 17.60
C ALA A 382 -16.11 22.74 18.09
N ALA A 383 -16.10 21.44 17.84
CA ALA A 383 -15.00 20.54 18.18
C ALA A 383 -13.70 20.97 17.48
N ILE A 384 -13.76 21.40 16.21
CA ILE A 384 -12.60 21.95 15.49
C ILE A 384 -12.06 23.20 16.19
N LEU A 385 -12.91 24.11 16.64
CA LEU A 385 -12.49 25.31 17.35
C LEU A 385 -11.85 24.97 18.71
N GLU A 386 -12.42 24.03 19.46
CA GLU A 386 -11.85 23.57 20.73
C GLU A 386 -10.49 22.90 20.54
N ARG A 387 -10.38 22.04 19.52
CA ARG A 387 -9.11 21.38 19.16
C ARG A 387 -8.06 22.39 18.71
N GLN A 388 -8.45 23.43 17.98
CA GLN A 388 -7.52 24.49 17.59
C GLN A 388 -6.97 25.22 18.82
N VAL A 389 -7.81 25.54 19.80
CA VAL A 389 -7.37 26.19 21.03
C VAL A 389 -6.50 25.24 21.86
N LYS A 390 -6.89 23.97 21.99
CA LYS A 390 -6.19 22.96 22.80
C LYS A 390 -4.82 22.59 22.23
N TYR A 391 -4.73 22.36 20.93
CA TYR A 391 -3.54 21.78 20.30
C TYR A 391 -2.73 22.77 19.48
N ASN A 392 -3.34 23.86 19.02
CA ASN A 392 -2.76 24.78 18.04
C ASN A 392 -2.12 24.02 16.87
N PHE A 393 -2.91 23.16 16.23
CA PHE A 393 -2.42 22.24 15.22
C PHE A 393 -2.11 22.95 13.90
N ASP A 394 -1.13 22.41 13.17
CA ASP A 394 -0.75 22.86 11.83
C ASP A 394 -1.55 22.13 10.76
N LYS A 395 -1.97 20.88 11.06
CA LYS A 395 -2.82 20.07 10.19
C LYS A 395 -3.77 19.20 11.01
N MET A 396 -4.93 18.87 10.45
CA MET A 396 -5.81 17.86 11.03
C MET A 396 -6.43 16.99 9.94
N ILE A 397 -6.39 15.67 10.15
CA ILE A 397 -6.91 14.67 9.22
C ILE A 397 -8.10 13.95 9.85
N TYR A 398 -9.20 13.88 9.10
CA TYR A 398 -10.35 13.04 9.39
C TYR A 398 -10.30 11.78 8.53
N VAL A 399 -10.25 10.60 9.14
CA VAL A 399 -10.26 9.31 8.42
C VAL A 399 -11.66 8.70 8.49
N VAL A 400 -12.52 9.06 7.53
CA VAL A 400 -13.96 8.72 7.57
C VAL A 400 -14.45 8.21 6.22
N SER A 401 -15.40 7.27 6.22
CA SER A 401 -16.01 6.65 5.02
C SER A 401 -16.40 7.67 3.94
N CYS A 402 -16.27 7.28 2.66
CA CYS A 402 -16.66 8.11 1.53
C CYS A 402 -18.16 8.47 1.49
N GLU A 403 -18.99 7.75 2.24
CA GLU A 403 -20.40 8.12 2.44
C GLU A 403 -20.57 9.50 3.07
N GLN A 404 -19.56 9.99 3.80
CA GLN A 404 -19.58 11.28 4.47
C GLN A 404 -18.84 12.37 3.69
N ASP A 405 -18.45 12.13 2.42
CA ASP A 405 -17.75 13.11 1.59
C ASP A 405 -18.52 14.45 1.50
N LEU A 406 -19.83 14.39 1.28
CA LEU A 406 -20.68 15.58 1.22
C LEU A 406 -20.73 16.31 2.56
N TYR A 407 -20.75 15.55 3.65
CA TYR A 407 -20.82 16.08 5.01
C TYR A 407 -19.55 16.86 5.37
N PHE A 408 -18.36 16.27 5.20
CA PHE A 408 -17.11 16.97 5.52
C PHE A 408 -16.86 18.19 4.64
N LYS A 409 -17.28 18.16 3.37
CA LYS A 409 -17.30 19.36 2.53
C LYS A 409 -18.13 20.48 3.16
N ARG A 410 -19.32 20.18 3.67
CA ARG A 410 -20.17 21.15 4.37
C ARG A 410 -19.52 21.66 5.66
N VAL A 411 -18.88 20.79 6.46
CA VAL A 411 -18.13 21.20 7.67
C VAL A 411 -17.04 22.22 7.31
N PHE A 412 -16.20 21.93 6.31
CA PHE A 412 -15.10 22.81 5.93
C PHE A 412 -15.61 24.14 5.33
N ARG A 413 -16.65 24.10 4.50
CA ARG A 413 -17.26 25.34 3.98
C ARG A 413 -17.96 26.15 5.07
N THR A 414 -18.50 25.52 6.10
CA THR A 414 -19.08 26.24 7.25
C THR A 414 -18.02 27.07 7.96
N LEU A 415 -16.81 26.54 8.14
CA LEU A 415 -15.68 27.31 8.70
C LEU A 415 -15.29 28.49 7.81
N GLU A 416 -15.26 28.31 6.49
CA GLU A 416 -15.00 29.41 5.54
C GLU A 416 -16.06 30.51 5.65
N LEU A 417 -17.34 30.14 5.71
CA LEU A 417 -18.46 31.08 5.91
C LEU A 417 -18.40 31.81 7.25
N MET A 418 -17.84 31.19 8.29
CA MET A 418 -17.54 31.85 9.57
C MET A 418 -16.35 32.82 9.50
N GLY A 419 -15.61 32.85 8.39
CA GLY A 419 -14.39 33.64 8.23
C GLY A 419 -13.14 32.94 8.78
N ARG A 420 -13.16 31.61 8.94
CA ARG A 420 -12.05 30.77 9.40
C ARG A 420 -11.44 29.91 8.29
N SER A 421 -11.22 30.53 7.12
CA SER A 421 -10.55 29.87 6.00
C SER A 421 -9.12 29.44 6.33
N ASP A 422 -8.49 30.11 7.31
CA ASP A 422 -7.20 29.73 7.88
C ASP A 422 -7.22 28.32 8.49
N LEU A 423 -8.31 27.95 9.17
CA LEU A 423 -8.49 26.61 9.73
C LEU A 423 -8.95 25.63 8.68
N ALA A 424 -9.91 26.00 7.83
CA ALA A 424 -10.42 25.11 6.79
C ALA A 424 -9.28 24.59 5.89
N ALA A 425 -8.29 25.43 5.57
CA ALA A 425 -7.12 25.04 4.78
C ALA A 425 -6.17 24.01 5.46
N ARG A 426 -6.26 23.86 6.79
CA ARG A 426 -5.48 22.89 7.59
C ARG A 426 -6.19 21.55 7.74
N LEU A 427 -7.47 21.47 7.39
CA LEU A 427 -8.28 20.27 7.54
C LEU A 427 -8.23 19.42 6.25
N GLN A 428 -8.17 18.12 6.41
CA GLN A 428 -8.21 17.17 5.30
C GLN A 428 -9.12 15.99 5.64
N HIS A 429 -10.05 15.68 4.74
CA HIS A 429 -10.82 14.43 4.80
C HIS A 429 -10.12 13.36 3.97
N VAL A 430 -9.69 12.29 4.62
CA VAL A 430 -9.14 11.09 3.98
C VAL A 430 -10.22 10.02 3.98
N ASN A 431 -10.81 9.80 2.82
CA ASN A 431 -11.91 8.86 2.67
C ASN A 431 -11.48 7.44 2.30
N PHE A 432 -12.39 6.50 2.51
CA PHE A 432 -12.25 5.10 2.15
C PHE A 432 -13.61 4.47 1.78
N GLY A 433 -13.59 3.41 0.97
CA GLY A 433 -14.79 2.68 0.53
C GLY A 433 -15.30 1.68 1.57
N LYS A 434 -16.52 1.18 1.37
CA LYS A 434 -17.16 0.15 2.22
C LYS A 434 -16.56 -1.25 2.09
N VAL A 435 -16.63 -1.99 3.19
CA VAL A 435 -16.57 -3.45 3.20
C VAL A 435 -17.94 -4.02 2.82
N LEU A 436 -18.00 -4.83 1.78
CA LEU A 436 -19.22 -5.48 1.27
C LEU A 436 -19.43 -6.84 1.95
N GLY A 437 -20.68 -7.30 2.03
CA GLY A 437 -21.04 -8.61 2.60
C GLY A 437 -21.32 -8.62 4.11
N MET A 438 -21.18 -7.48 4.79
CA MET A 438 -21.29 -7.35 6.26
C MET A 438 -22.67 -6.85 6.73
N SER A 439 -23.76 -7.25 6.08
CA SER A 439 -25.09 -6.69 6.38
C SER A 439 -25.78 -7.38 7.57
N SER A 440 -26.31 -6.59 8.50
CA SER A 440 -27.13 -7.03 9.64
C SER A 440 -28.47 -7.66 9.27
N ARG A 441 -28.88 -7.63 7.99
CA ARG A 441 -30.18 -8.14 7.53
C ARG A 441 -30.27 -9.68 7.49
N LEU A 442 -29.14 -10.38 7.64
CA LEU A 442 -29.04 -11.84 7.58
C LEU A 442 -28.57 -12.49 8.90
N GLY A 443 -28.51 -11.74 10.00
CA GLY A 443 -28.12 -12.28 11.33
C GLY A 443 -26.63 -12.56 11.53
N ASN A 444 -25.77 -12.34 10.52
CA ASN A 444 -24.31 -12.50 10.61
C ASN A 444 -23.61 -11.13 10.65
N VAL A 445 -23.77 -10.36 11.73
CA VAL A 445 -22.83 -9.25 11.97
C VAL A 445 -21.60 -9.84 12.66
N GLN A 446 -20.48 -9.91 11.95
CA GLN A 446 -19.22 -10.32 12.58
C GLN A 446 -18.59 -9.12 13.28
N LEU A 447 -18.36 -9.25 14.59
CA LEU A 447 -17.60 -8.28 15.36
C LEU A 447 -16.13 -8.32 14.93
N LEU A 448 -15.40 -7.21 15.12
CA LEU A 448 -13.96 -7.21 14.82
C LEU A 448 -13.21 -8.26 15.65
N GLY A 449 -13.56 -8.43 16.93
CA GLY A 449 -12.96 -9.46 17.77
C GLY A 449 -13.08 -10.85 17.13
N ASP A 450 -14.28 -11.20 16.67
CA ASP A 450 -14.54 -12.48 16.00
C ASP A 450 -13.78 -12.62 14.69
N ILE A 451 -13.60 -11.53 13.93
CA ILE A 451 -12.81 -11.53 12.68
C ILE A 451 -11.33 -11.83 12.97
N LEU A 452 -10.78 -11.19 14.00
CA LEU A 452 -9.39 -11.40 14.41
C LEU A 452 -9.21 -12.83 14.94
N ASP A 453 -10.14 -13.32 15.75
CA ASP A 453 -10.12 -14.68 16.29
C ASP A 453 -10.22 -15.73 15.16
N GLN A 454 -11.15 -15.56 14.22
CA GLN A 454 -11.26 -16.46 13.05
C GLN A 454 -9.98 -16.44 12.19
N SER A 455 -9.36 -15.26 12.03
CA SER A 455 -8.12 -15.13 11.26
C SER A 455 -6.94 -15.78 11.98
N ARG A 456 -6.84 -15.62 13.30
CA ARG A 456 -5.86 -16.32 14.16
C ARG A 456 -6.04 -17.82 14.02
N ASP A 457 -7.25 -18.33 14.21
CA ASP A 457 -7.53 -19.78 14.21
C ASP A 457 -7.19 -20.40 12.85
N ALA A 458 -7.58 -19.74 11.76
CA ALA A 458 -7.22 -20.16 10.41
C ALA A 458 -5.70 -20.20 10.19
N MET A 459 -4.96 -19.21 10.71
CA MET A 459 -3.49 -19.20 10.65
C MET A 459 -2.84 -20.27 11.52
N HIS A 460 -3.40 -20.52 12.69
CA HIS A 460 -2.90 -21.55 13.59
C HIS A 460 -3.04 -22.94 12.99
N ASP A 461 -4.20 -23.22 12.38
CA ASP A 461 -4.46 -24.48 11.70
C ASP A 461 -3.50 -24.72 10.53
N VAL A 462 -3.17 -23.69 9.76
CA VAL A 462 -2.14 -23.82 8.72
C VAL A 462 -0.76 -24.07 9.32
N MET A 463 -0.41 -23.37 10.41
CA MET A 463 0.87 -23.53 11.10
C MET A 463 1.06 -24.97 11.61
N ARG A 464 0.01 -25.58 12.16
CA ARG A 464 0.00 -26.97 12.69
C ARG A 464 0.30 -28.02 11.63
N ARG A 465 0.04 -27.75 10.34
CA ARG A 465 0.31 -28.70 9.23
C ARG A 465 1.79 -29.05 9.08
N ASN A 466 2.70 -28.16 9.47
CA ASN A 466 4.13 -28.43 9.44
C ASN A 466 4.67 -28.72 10.85
N THR A 467 4.49 -29.96 11.31
CA THR A 467 4.83 -30.39 12.67
C THR A 467 6.29 -30.12 13.05
N THR A 468 7.23 -30.28 12.11
CA THR A 468 8.67 -30.02 12.36
C THR A 468 8.96 -28.56 12.62
N LYS A 469 8.31 -27.65 11.88
CA LYS A 469 8.48 -26.21 12.08
C LYS A 469 7.68 -25.70 13.27
N TYR A 470 6.49 -26.24 13.48
CA TYR A 470 5.64 -25.91 14.61
C TYR A 470 6.34 -26.17 15.95
N ALA A 471 7.05 -27.30 16.07
CA ALA A 471 7.82 -27.64 17.27
C ALA A 471 8.99 -26.67 17.59
N GLN A 472 9.36 -25.78 16.66
CA GLN A 472 10.41 -24.76 16.85
C GLN A 472 9.83 -23.42 17.32
N VAL A 473 8.50 -23.29 17.40
CA VAL A 473 7.81 -22.07 17.79
C VAL A 473 7.51 -22.16 19.29
N GLU A 474 8.06 -21.23 20.07
CA GLU A 474 7.87 -21.19 21.53
C GLU A 474 6.42 -20.86 21.91
N ASP A 475 5.83 -19.87 21.24
CA ASP A 475 4.43 -19.46 21.43
C ASP A 475 3.67 -19.46 20.10
N PRO A 476 3.07 -20.60 19.70
CA PRO A 476 2.32 -20.70 18.46
C PRO A 476 1.08 -19.81 18.39
N GLU A 477 0.43 -19.55 19.53
CA GLU A 477 -0.81 -18.75 19.60
C GLU A 477 -0.51 -17.28 19.29
N SER A 478 0.53 -16.71 19.92
CA SER A 478 0.96 -15.33 19.65
C SER A 478 1.42 -15.14 18.20
N VAL A 479 2.12 -16.14 17.63
CA VAL A 479 2.52 -16.10 16.21
C VAL A 479 1.29 -16.19 15.31
N ALA A 480 0.31 -17.05 15.61
CA ALA A 480 -0.92 -17.16 14.84
C ALA A 480 -1.73 -15.86 14.87
N GLU A 481 -1.82 -15.20 16.03
CA GLU A 481 -2.46 -13.88 16.19
C GLU A 481 -1.77 -12.85 15.30
N SER A 482 -0.44 -12.76 15.37
CA SER A 482 0.35 -11.81 14.57
C SER A 482 0.19 -12.03 13.05
N VAL A 483 0.21 -13.29 12.60
CA VAL A 483 0.03 -13.62 11.18
C VAL A 483 -1.43 -13.37 10.76
N GLY A 484 -2.41 -13.68 11.61
CA GLY A 484 -3.84 -13.43 11.38
C GLY A 484 -4.15 -11.95 11.22
N ILE A 485 -3.61 -11.10 12.11
CA ILE A 485 -3.72 -9.64 11.99
C ILE A 485 -3.10 -9.15 10.68
N SER A 486 -1.93 -9.67 10.30
CA SER A 486 -1.29 -9.29 9.04
C SER A 486 -2.15 -9.63 7.82
N ALA A 487 -2.85 -10.77 7.83
CA ALA A 487 -3.80 -11.15 6.78
C ALA A 487 -4.92 -10.12 6.63
N VAL A 488 -5.54 -9.75 7.74
CA VAL A 488 -6.66 -8.78 7.81
C VAL A 488 -6.22 -7.38 7.37
N MET A 489 -5.06 -6.91 7.80
CA MET A 489 -4.56 -5.57 7.46
C MET A 489 -4.15 -5.49 5.99
N VAL A 490 -3.37 -6.46 5.50
CA VAL A 490 -2.83 -6.44 4.14
C VAL A 490 -3.93 -6.55 3.11
N GLN A 491 -4.95 -7.38 3.32
CA GLN A 491 -6.05 -7.48 2.36
C GLN A 491 -6.78 -6.12 2.19
N ASP A 492 -6.99 -5.36 3.28
CA ASP A 492 -7.70 -4.08 3.21
C ASP A 492 -6.84 -3.02 2.51
N MET A 493 -5.57 -2.98 2.89
CA MET A 493 -4.61 -1.96 2.49
C MET A 493 -4.03 -2.18 1.10
N SER A 494 -4.21 -3.36 0.48
CA SER A 494 -3.64 -3.68 -0.83
C SER A 494 -4.27 -2.87 -1.96
N GLY A 495 -5.54 -2.48 -1.83
CA GLY A 495 -6.24 -1.62 -2.78
C GLY A 495 -6.08 -0.13 -2.48
N LYS A 496 -6.52 0.72 -3.41
CA LYS A 496 -6.75 2.14 -3.09
C LYS A 496 -7.84 2.23 -2.03
N ARG A 497 -7.68 3.15 -1.06
CA ARG A 497 -8.62 3.29 0.06
C ARG A 497 -10.07 3.46 -0.41
N ILE A 498 -10.29 4.22 -1.49
CA ILE A 498 -11.61 4.54 -2.04
C ILE A 498 -12.39 3.31 -2.53
N ASN A 499 -11.71 2.22 -2.84
CA ASN A 499 -12.36 1.03 -3.39
C ASN A 499 -13.23 0.34 -2.34
N HIS A 500 -14.37 -0.16 -2.79
CA HIS A 500 -15.17 -1.15 -2.07
C HIS A 500 -14.55 -2.54 -2.23
N TYR A 501 -14.67 -3.40 -1.23
CA TYR A 501 -14.19 -4.78 -1.36
C TYR A 501 -15.09 -5.78 -0.58
N PRO A 502 -15.26 -7.02 -1.08
CA PRO A 502 -15.98 -8.07 -0.36
C PRO A 502 -15.11 -8.67 0.74
N PHE A 503 -15.68 -8.85 1.94
CA PHE A 503 -14.99 -9.53 3.02
C PHE A 503 -14.91 -11.05 2.78
N ASP A 504 -13.71 -11.62 2.82
CA ASP A 504 -13.45 -13.05 2.61
C ASP A 504 -12.23 -13.50 3.44
N ILE A 505 -12.50 -14.26 4.51
CA ILE A 505 -11.46 -14.81 5.41
C ILE A 505 -10.56 -15.79 4.68
N THR A 506 -11.12 -16.68 3.86
CA THR A 506 -10.35 -17.69 3.12
C THR A 506 -9.32 -17.02 2.22
N ARG A 507 -9.73 -15.96 1.51
CA ARG A 507 -8.84 -15.21 0.65
C ARG A 507 -7.71 -14.51 1.42
N MET A 508 -8.03 -13.83 2.52
CA MET A 508 -7.01 -13.07 3.26
C MET A 508 -6.01 -13.97 4.00
N THR A 509 -6.46 -15.15 4.44
CA THR A 509 -5.67 -16.19 5.10
C THR A 509 -4.91 -17.10 4.11
N SER A 510 -4.95 -16.82 2.80
CA SER A 510 -4.16 -17.57 1.83
C SER A 510 -2.66 -17.31 2.01
N PHE A 511 -1.84 -18.36 1.87
CA PHE A 511 -0.38 -18.24 1.72
C PHE A 511 0.07 -18.07 0.27
N GLU A 512 -0.87 -18.24 -0.67
CA GLU A 512 -0.64 -18.06 -2.09
C GLU A 512 -1.04 -16.64 -2.51
N GLY A 513 -0.12 -15.98 -3.22
CA GLY A 513 -0.30 -14.62 -3.73
C GLY A 513 0.14 -13.53 -2.74
N ASP A 514 -0.28 -12.31 -3.06
CA ASP A 514 0.12 -11.08 -2.36
C ASP A 514 -0.71 -10.90 -1.09
N THR A 515 -0.36 -11.64 -0.03
CA THR A 515 -1.07 -11.65 1.26
C THR A 515 -0.18 -11.26 2.44
N GLY A 516 -0.80 -10.95 3.58
CA GLY A 516 -0.08 -10.71 4.84
C GLY A 516 0.78 -11.90 5.28
N PRO A 517 0.25 -13.14 5.28
CA PRO A 517 1.02 -14.34 5.55
C PRO A 517 2.25 -14.49 4.64
N TYR A 518 2.15 -14.11 3.36
CA TYR A 518 3.29 -14.15 2.44
C TYR A 518 4.43 -13.19 2.85
N LEU A 519 4.10 -11.96 3.27
CA LEU A 519 5.08 -11.00 3.78
C LEU A 519 5.74 -11.50 5.07
N GLN A 520 4.94 -12.03 6.01
CA GLN A 520 5.44 -12.61 7.26
C GLN A 520 6.35 -13.81 7.02
N TYR A 521 5.96 -14.70 6.10
CA TYR A 521 6.78 -15.84 5.70
C TYR A 521 8.11 -15.42 5.10
N SER A 522 8.11 -14.40 4.22
CA SER A 522 9.32 -13.84 3.62
C SER A 522 10.29 -13.33 4.69
N HIS A 523 9.78 -12.58 5.68
CA HIS A 523 10.58 -12.12 6.82
C HIS A 523 11.11 -13.28 7.67
N ALA A 524 10.26 -14.25 8.02
CA ALA A 524 10.66 -15.42 8.81
C ALA A 524 11.75 -16.26 8.10
N ARG A 525 11.68 -16.36 6.77
CA ARG A 525 12.67 -17.06 5.94
C ARG A 525 14.03 -16.36 5.95
N VAL A 526 14.09 -15.02 5.84
CA VAL A 526 15.34 -14.25 5.98
C VAL A 526 15.98 -14.53 7.34
N ASN A 527 15.21 -14.43 8.42
CA ASN A 527 15.72 -14.68 9.77
C ASN A 527 16.20 -16.13 9.96
N SER A 528 15.51 -17.09 9.35
CA SER A 528 15.92 -18.50 9.33
C SER A 528 17.28 -18.71 8.65
N ILE A 529 17.56 -17.99 7.55
CA ILE A 529 18.86 -18.04 6.86
C ILE A 529 19.97 -17.51 7.77
N LEU A 530 19.77 -16.35 8.41
CA LEU A 530 20.75 -15.79 9.35
C LEU A 530 21.05 -16.75 10.51
N ARG A 531 20.01 -17.33 11.11
CA ARG A 531 20.17 -18.33 12.18
C ARG A 531 20.95 -19.55 11.73
N LYS A 532 20.64 -20.10 10.55
CA LYS A 532 21.35 -21.27 9.99
C LYS A 532 22.80 -20.97 9.63
N ALA A 533 23.08 -19.74 9.19
CA ALA A 533 24.45 -19.29 8.93
C ALA A 533 25.25 -19.06 10.21
N GLY A 534 24.59 -18.96 11.38
CA GLY A 534 25.23 -18.61 12.64
C GLY A 534 25.78 -17.18 12.63
N LEU A 535 25.11 -16.28 11.91
CA LEU A 535 25.53 -14.89 11.74
C LEU A 535 24.50 -13.94 12.32
N THR A 536 24.99 -12.91 12.98
CA THR A 536 24.18 -11.77 13.41
C THR A 536 24.04 -10.75 12.28
N ARG A 537 23.00 -9.91 12.34
CA ARG A 537 22.80 -8.80 11.38
C ARG A 537 23.99 -7.82 11.40
N GLN A 538 24.57 -7.60 12.57
CA GLN A 538 25.73 -6.72 12.76
C GLN A 538 26.98 -7.29 12.09
N GLU A 539 27.28 -8.59 12.28
CA GLU A 539 28.43 -9.21 11.62
C GLU A 539 28.32 -9.15 10.09
N VAL A 540 27.11 -9.32 9.54
CA VAL A 540 26.87 -9.16 8.09
C VAL A 540 27.13 -7.72 7.65
N ALA A 541 26.59 -6.74 8.38
CA ALA A 541 26.79 -5.32 8.07
C ALA A 541 28.27 -4.93 8.12
N GLU A 542 28.97 -5.24 9.21
CA GLU A 542 30.41 -4.96 9.37
C GLU A 542 31.27 -5.64 8.30
N HIS A 543 30.86 -6.84 7.86
CA HIS A 543 31.55 -7.51 6.78
C HIS A 543 31.38 -6.76 5.45
N CYS A 544 30.13 -6.42 5.09
CA CYS A 544 29.80 -5.70 3.87
C CYS A 544 30.50 -4.33 3.79
N LEU A 545 30.58 -3.61 4.92
CA LEU A 545 31.25 -2.30 4.99
C LEU A 545 32.78 -2.40 4.84
N ARG A 546 33.40 -3.48 5.34
CA ARG A 546 34.85 -3.68 5.26
C ARG A 546 35.34 -4.24 3.94
N HIS A 547 34.48 -4.93 3.18
CA HIS A 547 34.86 -5.62 1.94
C HIS A 547 34.00 -5.19 0.74
N PRO A 548 33.90 -3.89 0.44
CA PRO A 548 33.02 -3.39 -0.62
C PRO A 548 33.39 -3.93 -2.01
N ALA A 549 34.69 -4.16 -2.28
CA ALA A 549 35.16 -4.74 -3.54
C ALA A 549 34.71 -6.21 -3.75
N SER A 550 34.56 -6.99 -2.67
CA SER A 550 34.08 -8.38 -2.77
C SER A 550 32.60 -8.44 -3.15
N LEU A 551 31.84 -7.40 -2.83
CA LEU A 551 30.43 -7.29 -3.18
C LEU A 551 30.28 -6.93 -4.67
N GLU A 552 31.16 -6.08 -5.21
CA GLU A 552 31.14 -5.71 -6.63
C GLU A 552 31.24 -6.93 -7.56
N GLU A 553 32.16 -7.84 -7.27
CA GLU A 553 32.36 -9.07 -8.05
C GLU A 553 31.09 -9.93 -8.01
N GLN A 554 30.49 -10.11 -6.83
CA GLN A 554 29.26 -10.90 -6.66
C GLN A 554 28.04 -10.25 -7.35
N PHE A 555 27.91 -8.93 -7.28
CA PHE A 555 26.80 -8.19 -7.91
C PHE A 555 26.91 -8.19 -9.43
N SER A 556 28.11 -8.22 -9.99
CA SER A 556 28.33 -8.26 -11.44
C SER A 556 27.78 -9.57 -12.06
N ASP A 557 27.86 -10.67 -11.32
CA ASP A 557 27.40 -11.99 -11.78
C ASP A 557 25.95 -12.32 -11.41
N THR A 558 25.27 -11.48 -10.61
CA THR A 558 23.92 -11.75 -10.08
C THR A 558 22.93 -10.60 -10.28
N PRO A 559 22.31 -10.47 -11.48
CA PRO A 559 21.37 -9.38 -11.79
C PRO A 559 20.18 -9.26 -10.82
N HIS A 560 19.71 -10.38 -10.26
CA HIS A 560 18.62 -10.38 -9.29
C HIS A 560 19.01 -9.68 -7.98
N CYS A 561 20.25 -9.82 -7.52
CA CYS A 561 20.76 -9.16 -6.31
C CYS A 561 20.90 -7.65 -6.53
N VAL A 562 21.36 -7.24 -7.72
CA VAL A 562 21.41 -5.82 -8.11
C VAL A 562 20.01 -5.23 -8.13
N ASN A 563 19.03 -5.91 -8.73
CA ASN A 563 17.65 -5.45 -8.75
C ASN A 563 17.04 -5.36 -7.35
N LEU A 564 17.38 -6.28 -6.44
CA LEU A 564 16.96 -6.17 -5.04
C LEU A 564 17.51 -4.90 -4.39
N LEU A 565 18.79 -4.59 -4.59
CA LEU A 565 19.41 -3.38 -4.06
C LEU A 565 18.80 -2.10 -4.67
N ARG A 566 18.51 -2.12 -5.98
CA ARG A 566 17.80 -1.03 -6.68
C ARG A 566 16.41 -0.77 -6.06
N LEU A 567 15.67 -1.83 -5.71
CA LEU A 567 14.39 -1.67 -4.99
C LEU A 567 14.61 -1.11 -3.59
N ILE A 568 15.57 -1.63 -2.82
CA ILE A 568 15.87 -1.12 -1.48
C ILE A 568 16.17 0.39 -1.51
N ALA A 569 16.93 0.85 -2.50
CA ALA A 569 17.25 2.27 -2.69
C ALA A 569 16.00 3.16 -2.87
N GLN A 570 14.88 2.62 -3.37
CA GLN A 570 13.64 3.36 -3.62
C GLN A 570 12.78 3.57 -2.38
N TYR A 571 13.00 2.83 -1.28
CA TYR A 571 12.11 2.89 -0.11
C TYR A 571 11.87 4.31 0.44
N PRO A 572 12.90 5.18 0.58
CA PRO A 572 12.69 6.57 1.04
C PRO A 572 11.83 7.42 0.08
N ASP A 573 11.88 7.15 -1.22
CA ASP A 573 10.97 7.80 -2.18
C ASP A 573 9.54 7.27 -2.06
N VAL A 574 9.40 5.96 -1.81
CA VAL A 574 8.10 5.31 -1.59
C VAL A 574 7.44 5.87 -0.33
N THR A 575 8.18 6.05 0.78
CA THR A 575 7.61 6.64 2.00
C THR A 575 7.28 8.12 1.84
N ALA A 576 8.10 8.88 1.08
CA ALA A 576 7.78 10.27 0.74
C ALA A 576 6.53 10.37 -0.17
N ALA A 577 6.37 9.46 -1.13
CA ALA A 577 5.18 9.38 -1.97
C ALA A 577 3.94 8.96 -1.16
N ALA A 578 4.10 8.01 -0.25
CA ALA A 578 3.07 7.58 0.69
C ALA A 578 2.59 8.74 1.57
N LEU A 579 3.49 9.62 2.04
CA LEU A 579 3.09 10.79 2.84
C LEU A 579 2.24 11.78 2.02
N ARG A 580 2.49 11.90 0.72
CA ARG A 580 1.72 12.79 -0.17
C ARG A 580 0.35 12.23 -0.50
N ASN A 581 0.25 10.95 -0.83
CA ASN A 581 -1.00 10.33 -1.29
C ASN A 581 -1.83 9.69 -0.15
N LEU A 582 -1.20 9.44 1.00
CA LEU A 582 -1.75 8.77 2.18
C LEU A 582 -2.29 7.35 1.90
N GLU A 583 -1.87 6.70 0.80
CA GLU A 583 -2.39 5.40 0.34
C GLU A 583 -1.51 4.26 0.88
N PRO A 584 -2.04 3.37 1.75
CA PRO A 584 -1.32 2.19 2.26
C PRO A 584 -0.79 1.27 1.15
N SER A 585 -1.55 1.15 0.06
CA SER A 585 -1.20 0.33 -1.10
C SER A 585 0.12 0.73 -1.75
N THR A 586 0.58 1.98 -1.57
CA THR A 586 1.90 2.44 -2.03
C THR A 586 3.03 1.65 -1.37
N ILE A 587 2.95 1.47 -0.06
CA ILE A 587 3.94 0.72 0.73
C ILE A 587 3.80 -0.77 0.46
N LEU A 588 2.57 -1.31 0.43
CA LEU A 588 2.36 -2.74 0.18
C LEU A 588 2.82 -3.18 -1.21
N THR A 589 2.52 -2.39 -2.25
CA THR A 589 3.00 -2.68 -3.62
C THR A 589 4.52 -2.74 -3.66
N TYR A 590 5.19 -1.83 -2.95
CA TYR A 590 6.64 -1.86 -2.81
C TYR A 590 7.12 -3.11 -2.06
N LEU A 591 6.50 -3.45 -0.92
CA LEU A 591 6.88 -4.62 -0.13
C LEU A 591 6.71 -5.92 -0.93
N PHE A 592 5.63 -6.10 -1.67
CA PHE A 592 5.44 -7.27 -2.53
C PHE A 592 6.51 -7.37 -3.63
N ARG A 593 6.78 -6.26 -4.33
CA ARG A 593 7.88 -6.19 -5.31
C ARG A 593 9.22 -6.58 -4.69
N LEU A 594 9.50 -6.08 -3.48
CA LEU A 594 10.73 -6.38 -2.75
C LEU A 594 10.80 -7.87 -2.38
N THR A 595 9.73 -8.45 -1.83
CA THR A 595 9.69 -9.87 -1.43
C THR A 595 9.68 -10.83 -2.62
N HIS A 596 9.10 -10.45 -3.75
CA HIS A 596 9.17 -11.21 -5.00
C HIS A 596 10.60 -11.22 -5.53
N GLN A 597 11.24 -10.05 -5.56
CA GLN A 597 12.63 -9.94 -6.00
C GLN A 597 13.59 -10.68 -5.05
N LEU A 598 13.34 -10.64 -3.75
CA LEU A 598 14.06 -11.43 -2.75
C LEU A 598 13.88 -12.93 -2.97
N SER A 599 12.65 -13.37 -3.30
CA SER A 599 12.37 -14.76 -3.63
C SER A 599 13.14 -15.22 -4.87
N SER A 600 13.20 -14.39 -5.92
CA SER A 600 14.03 -14.66 -7.10
C SER A 600 15.53 -14.75 -6.76
N CYS A 601 16.01 -13.99 -5.79
CA CYS A 601 17.40 -14.09 -5.34
C CYS A 601 17.68 -15.45 -4.68
N TYR A 602 16.73 -16.00 -3.91
CA TYR A 602 16.90 -17.30 -3.26
C TYR A 602 17.04 -18.47 -4.23
N ASP A 603 16.44 -18.38 -5.41
CA ASP A 603 16.50 -19.45 -6.41
C ASP A 603 17.89 -19.54 -7.07
N VAL A 604 18.61 -18.42 -7.12
CA VAL A 604 19.93 -18.32 -7.79
C VAL A 604 21.10 -18.27 -6.81
N VAL A 605 20.91 -17.74 -5.60
CA VAL A 605 21.94 -17.63 -4.56
C VAL A 605 21.63 -18.55 -3.38
N GLN A 606 22.38 -19.65 -3.27
CA GLN A 606 22.30 -20.54 -2.11
C GLN A 606 23.20 -20.04 -0.97
N VAL A 607 22.59 -19.78 0.19
CA VAL A 607 23.31 -19.28 1.39
C VAL A 607 23.78 -20.41 2.31
N THR A 608 23.09 -21.55 2.35
CA THR A 608 23.44 -22.69 3.22
C THR A 608 23.31 -24.02 2.48
N GLY A 609 24.44 -24.72 2.29
CA GLY A 609 24.49 -25.97 1.54
C GLY A 609 25.85 -26.68 1.42
N THR A 610 26.90 -26.26 2.16
CA THR A 610 28.18 -26.98 2.22
C THR A 610 28.45 -27.49 3.64
N ASN A 611 28.57 -28.81 3.79
CA ASN A 611 28.83 -29.50 5.05
C ASN A 611 30.15 -29.02 5.69
N THR A 612 30.08 -28.35 6.84
CA THR A 612 30.90 -28.49 8.08
C THR A 612 30.97 -27.15 8.85
N SER A 613 30.92 -27.25 10.18
CA SER A 613 30.73 -26.17 11.16
C SER A 613 31.83 -25.10 11.23
N GLU A 614 32.99 -25.29 10.61
CA GLU A 614 34.01 -24.23 10.46
C GLU A 614 33.96 -23.50 9.11
N SER A 615 33.32 -24.10 8.11
CA SER A 615 33.28 -23.54 6.74
C SER A 615 32.25 -22.41 6.62
N ASN A 616 31.18 -22.42 7.42
CA ASN A 616 30.10 -21.41 7.36
C ASN A 616 30.56 -19.98 7.67
N ARG A 617 31.54 -19.80 8.57
CA ARG A 617 32.14 -18.48 8.86
C ARG A 617 33.02 -17.95 7.71
N ARG A 618 33.54 -18.83 6.84
CA ARG A 618 34.41 -18.46 5.70
C ARG A 618 33.70 -18.52 4.34
N HIS A 619 32.62 -19.29 4.19
CA HIS A 619 31.90 -19.49 2.91
C HIS A 619 30.88 -18.39 2.58
N LEU A 620 30.37 -17.66 3.57
CA LEU A 620 29.58 -16.45 3.29
C LEU A 620 30.47 -15.31 2.72
N LEU A 621 31.78 -15.44 2.92
CA LEU A 621 32.85 -14.50 2.59
C LEU A 621 33.70 -14.91 1.38
N ARG A 622 33.59 -16.19 1.00
CA ARG A 622 34.15 -16.76 -0.22
C ARG A 622 33.13 -17.74 -0.73
N SER A 623 32.16 -17.26 -1.52
CA SER A 623 31.42 -18.17 -2.39
C SER A 623 32.38 -18.63 -3.48
N LYS A 624 33.19 -19.66 -3.17
CA LYS A 624 33.72 -20.51 -4.23
C LYS A 624 32.49 -21.12 -4.89
N HIS A 625 32.08 -20.55 -6.02
CA HIS A 625 31.21 -21.23 -6.95
C HIS A 625 31.91 -22.53 -7.30
N ARG A 626 31.29 -23.63 -6.88
CA ARG A 626 31.43 -24.88 -7.59
C ARG A 626 30.91 -24.57 -8.98
N THR A 627 31.80 -24.47 -9.97
CA THR A 627 31.44 -24.63 -11.37
C THR A 627 30.54 -25.85 -11.42
N ALA A 628 29.28 -25.62 -11.79
CA ALA A 628 28.37 -26.72 -12.02
C ALA A 628 29.07 -27.66 -13.01
N PRO A 629 29.21 -28.97 -12.72
CA PRO A 629 29.57 -29.89 -13.77
C PRO A 629 28.48 -29.74 -14.84
N ALA A 630 28.91 -29.37 -16.04
CA ALA A 630 28.08 -29.42 -17.22
C ALA A 630 27.56 -30.85 -17.36
N ALA A 631 26.33 -31.10 -16.89
CA ALA A 631 25.48 -32.22 -17.30
C ALA A 631 24.13 -32.13 -16.58
N SER A 632 23.16 -31.50 -17.24
CA SER A 632 21.82 -32.09 -17.32
C SER A 632 21.60 -32.56 -18.77
N PRO A 633 21.08 -33.77 -18.97
CA PRO A 633 21.20 -34.52 -20.22
C PRO A 633 20.16 -34.06 -21.25
N THR A 634 20.41 -32.94 -21.91
CA THR A 634 19.64 -32.53 -23.11
C THR A 634 20.46 -31.82 -24.20
N ALA A 635 21.67 -31.32 -23.90
CA ALA A 635 22.57 -30.75 -24.92
C ALA A 635 23.22 -31.81 -25.84
N VAL A 636 23.28 -33.06 -25.38
CA VAL A 636 23.93 -34.18 -26.09
C VAL A 636 23.22 -34.50 -27.41
N SER A 637 21.92 -34.19 -27.58
CA SER A 637 21.23 -34.43 -28.86
C SER A 637 21.55 -33.37 -29.91
N PHE A 638 21.87 -32.13 -29.53
CA PHE A 638 22.18 -31.04 -30.45
C PHE A 638 23.62 -31.15 -30.96
N GLU A 639 24.58 -31.44 -30.08
CA GLU A 639 25.97 -31.70 -30.47
C GLU A 639 26.13 -33.02 -31.24
N LYS A 640 25.36 -34.07 -30.91
CA LYS A 640 25.30 -35.29 -31.74
C LYS A 640 24.70 -35.01 -33.12
N SER A 641 23.70 -34.14 -33.22
CA SER A 641 23.11 -33.74 -34.52
C SER A 641 24.07 -32.88 -35.35
N ARG A 642 24.90 -32.07 -34.69
CA ARG A 642 25.98 -31.28 -35.32
C ARG A 642 27.09 -32.16 -35.92
N ASN A 643 27.30 -33.34 -35.35
CA ASN A 643 28.34 -34.29 -35.76
C ASN A 643 27.80 -35.47 -36.60
N ALA A 644 26.53 -35.46 -37.01
CA ALA A 644 25.94 -36.50 -37.87
C ALA A 644 26.33 -36.29 -39.35
N LYS A 645 26.47 -37.39 -40.12
CA LYS A 645 26.95 -37.39 -41.52
C LYS A 645 26.16 -36.42 -42.41
N GLY A 646 26.84 -35.38 -42.91
CA GLY A 646 26.33 -34.40 -43.89
C GLY A 646 26.10 -32.96 -43.38
N PRO A 647 27.03 -32.32 -42.66
CA PRO A 647 26.81 -30.98 -42.07
C PRO A 647 26.86 -29.81 -43.06
N SER A 648 27.33 -30.01 -44.30
CA SER A 648 27.53 -28.94 -45.29
C SER A 648 26.25 -28.37 -45.90
N CYS A 649 25.11 -29.04 -45.74
CA CYS A 649 23.80 -28.60 -46.25
C CYS A 649 22.84 -28.07 -45.16
N CYS A 650 23.32 -27.97 -43.91
CA CYS A 650 22.52 -27.46 -42.79
C CYS A 650 22.82 -25.97 -42.54
N ASN A 651 21.78 -25.15 -42.42
CA ASN A 651 21.87 -23.76 -41.99
C ASN A 651 21.90 -23.71 -40.45
N TRP A 652 23.01 -23.20 -39.90
CA TRP A 652 23.26 -23.09 -38.46
C TRP A 652 23.11 -21.66 -37.91
N SER A 653 22.75 -20.68 -38.75
CA SER A 653 22.49 -19.31 -38.29
C SER A 653 21.12 -19.24 -37.59
N SER A 654 21.08 -18.79 -36.33
CA SER A 654 19.85 -18.56 -35.57
C SER A 654 19.36 -17.14 -35.77
N ASP A 655 18.07 -16.93 -36.02
CA ASP A 655 17.40 -15.62 -35.98
C ASP A 655 16.45 -15.47 -34.79
N ASN A 656 16.62 -16.32 -33.75
CA ASN A 656 15.83 -16.35 -32.51
C ASN A 656 14.34 -16.09 -32.75
N CYS A 657 13.56 -17.09 -33.18
CA CYS A 657 12.08 -17.08 -33.22
C CYS A 657 11.49 -15.66 -33.18
N SER A 658 11.68 -14.87 -34.25
CA SER A 658 11.75 -13.39 -34.18
C SER A 658 10.44 -12.69 -33.78
N TRP A 659 9.40 -13.47 -33.48
CA TRP A 659 8.05 -13.03 -33.16
C TRP A 659 7.41 -13.83 -32.01
N SER A 660 8.17 -14.71 -31.35
CA SER A 660 7.65 -15.55 -30.27
C SER A 660 8.10 -15.02 -28.90
N PRO A 661 7.23 -14.96 -27.88
CA PRO A 661 7.66 -14.55 -26.55
C PRO A 661 8.71 -15.52 -26.01
N ASP A 662 9.90 -15.01 -25.66
CA ASP A 662 11.05 -15.83 -25.26
C ASP A 662 10.80 -16.66 -23.99
N LYS A 663 9.96 -16.17 -23.07
CA LYS A 663 9.62 -16.85 -21.80
C LYS A 663 8.16 -16.59 -21.39
N PRO A 664 7.17 -17.21 -22.04
CA PRO A 664 5.78 -16.99 -21.69
C PRO A 664 5.54 -17.42 -20.24
N ASP A 665 5.05 -16.49 -19.42
CA ASP A 665 4.77 -16.68 -17.99
C ASP A 665 5.97 -17.25 -17.19
N GLY A 666 7.19 -16.89 -17.61
CA GLY A 666 8.43 -17.31 -16.96
C GLY A 666 8.91 -18.72 -17.31
N PHE A 667 8.20 -19.48 -18.14
CA PHE A 667 8.65 -20.79 -18.62
C PHE A 667 9.68 -20.65 -19.76
N ASN A 668 10.84 -21.28 -19.63
CA ASN A 668 11.93 -21.16 -20.59
C ASN A 668 11.77 -22.15 -21.76
N PHE A 669 10.98 -21.75 -22.76
CA PHE A 669 10.75 -22.53 -23.99
C PHE A 669 11.73 -22.23 -25.13
N ILE A 670 12.68 -21.30 -24.94
CA ILE A 670 13.70 -20.91 -25.91
C ILE A 670 14.39 -22.12 -26.56
N PRO A 671 14.87 -23.13 -25.80
CA PRO A 671 15.58 -24.26 -26.41
C PRO A 671 14.68 -25.12 -27.32
N SER A 672 13.39 -25.22 -26.99
CA SER A 672 12.40 -25.93 -27.81
C SER A 672 12.09 -25.14 -29.08
N CYS A 673 11.99 -23.80 -28.99
CA CYS A 673 11.82 -22.92 -30.15
C CYS A 673 13.00 -23.03 -31.13
N HIS A 674 14.23 -23.00 -30.61
CA HIS A 674 15.44 -23.12 -31.44
C HIS A 674 15.49 -24.45 -32.19
N ARG A 675 15.11 -25.57 -31.56
CA ARG A 675 15.08 -26.87 -32.22
C ARG A 675 13.98 -26.99 -33.27
N HIS A 676 12.83 -26.34 -33.03
CA HIS A 676 11.73 -26.27 -33.99
C HIS A 676 12.10 -25.48 -35.24
N ASP A 677 12.63 -24.26 -35.07
CA ASP A 677 13.10 -23.42 -36.18
C ASP A 677 14.22 -24.09 -36.99
N PHE A 678 15.23 -24.63 -36.30
CA PHE A 678 16.30 -25.41 -36.92
C PHE A 678 15.75 -26.59 -37.75
N GLY A 679 14.74 -27.29 -37.24
CA GLY A 679 14.07 -28.38 -37.94
C GLY A 679 13.44 -27.93 -39.25
N TYR A 680 12.70 -26.82 -39.23
CA TYR A 680 12.06 -26.22 -40.42
C TYR A 680 13.10 -25.77 -41.46
N ARG A 681 14.11 -25.01 -41.03
CA ARG A 681 15.09 -24.41 -41.94
C ARG A 681 15.95 -25.46 -42.62
N ASN A 682 16.39 -26.48 -41.90
CA ASN A 682 17.22 -27.52 -42.50
C ASN A 682 16.45 -28.47 -43.41
N THR A 683 15.22 -28.83 -43.06
CA THR A 683 14.42 -29.66 -43.95
C THR A 683 14.01 -28.92 -45.22
N LYS A 684 13.79 -27.59 -45.15
CA LYS A 684 13.64 -26.72 -46.33
C LYS A 684 14.95 -26.63 -47.15
N ALA A 685 16.07 -26.35 -46.51
CA ALA A 685 17.38 -26.23 -47.19
C ALA A 685 17.80 -27.53 -47.89
N GLN A 686 17.51 -28.68 -47.28
CA GLN A 686 17.75 -30.00 -47.87
C GLN A 686 16.71 -30.40 -48.94
N LYS A 687 15.73 -29.55 -49.26
CA LYS A 687 14.61 -29.84 -50.17
C LYS A 687 13.79 -31.08 -49.78
N ARG A 688 13.65 -31.32 -48.48
CA ARG A 688 12.90 -32.46 -47.88
C ARG A 688 11.67 -32.00 -47.09
N PHE A 689 11.25 -30.75 -47.25
CA PHE A 689 10.13 -30.17 -46.52
C PHE A 689 8.78 -30.63 -47.12
N THR A 690 8.36 -31.83 -46.75
CA THR A 690 7.04 -32.38 -47.07
C THR A 690 6.03 -32.11 -45.95
N SER A 691 4.73 -32.29 -46.23
CA SER A 691 3.69 -32.20 -45.19
C SER A 691 3.96 -33.15 -44.02
N ASP A 692 4.38 -34.38 -44.30
CA ASP A 692 4.71 -35.36 -43.25
C ASP A 692 5.91 -34.93 -42.40
N MET A 693 6.92 -34.31 -43.03
CA MET A 693 8.09 -33.80 -42.32
C MET A 693 7.72 -32.60 -41.44
N LYS A 694 6.83 -31.73 -41.93
CA LYS A 694 6.29 -30.60 -41.17
C LYS A 694 5.56 -31.08 -39.91
N THR A 695 4.62 -32.03 -40.05
CA THR A 695 3.91 -32.63 -38.91
C THR A 695 4.87 -33.24 -37.91
N ARG A 696 5.90 -33.97 -38.39
CA ARG A 696 6.92 -34.56 -37.52
C ARG A 696 7.72 -33.51 -36.73
N ILE A 697 8.04 -32.36 -37.32
CA ILE A 697 8.77 -31.28 -36.63
C ILE A 697 7.87 -30.61 -35.58
N ASP A 698 6.61 -30.35 -35.91
CA ASP A 698 5.63 -29.75 -34.98
C ASP A 698 5.32 -30.69 -33.80
N ASP A 699 5.17 -31.99 -34.05
CA ASP A 699 4.96 -33.01 -33.00
C ASP A 699 6.16 -33.10 -32.06
N ASN A 700 7.38 -33.02 -32.59
CA ASN A 700 8.59 -33.03 -31.79
C ASN A 700 8.71 -31.75 -30.94
N PHE A 701 8.29 -30.60 -31.47
CA PHE A 701 8.23 -29.35 -30.71
C PHE A 701 7.27 -29.45 -29.53
N LYS A 702 6.04 -29.96 -29.75
CA LYS A 702 5.09 -30.20 -28.66
C LYS A 702 5.65 -31.15 -27.60
N LYS A 703 6.27 -32.26 -28.02
CA LYS A 703 6.93 -33.22 -27.11
C LYS A 703 8.04 -32.58 -26.30
N ASP A 704 8.84 -31.72 -26.90
CA ASP A 704 9.94 -31.03 -26.23
C ASP A 704 9.46 -30.03 -25.17
N LEU A 705 8.38 -29.29 -25.47
CA LEU A 705 7.73 -28.41 -24.49
C LEU A 705 7.16 -29.22 -23.31
N TYR A 706 6.50 -30.33 -23.61
CA TYR A 706 5.92 -31.18 -22.56
C TYR A 706 7.00 -31.86 -21.71
N LYS A 707 8.12 -32.23 -22.31
CA LYS A 707 9.30 -32.74 -21.60
C LYS A 707 9.88 -31.67 -20.68
N HIS A 708 9.95 -30.41 -21.12
CA HIS A 708 10.30 -29.30 -20.23
C HIS A 708 9.31 -29.20 -19.07
N CYS A 709 8.00 -29.28 -19.33
CA CYS A 709 7.00 -29.20 -18.28
C CYS A 709 7.01 -30.38 -17.31
N SER A 710 7.46 -31.57 -17.72
CA SER A 710 7.57 -32.73 -16.84
C SER A 710 8.63 -32.60 -15.74
N GLN A 711 9.53 -31.61 -15.81
CA GLN A 711 10.47 -31.32 -14.73
C GLN A 711 9.76 -30.81 -13.46
N PHE A 712 8.57 -30.25 -13.61
CA PHE A 712 7.73 -29.80 -12.51
C PHE A 712 6.86 -30.97 -12.01
N SER A 713 7.42 -31.76 -11.09
CA SER A 713 6.78 -32.93 -10.48
C SER A 713 6.75 -32.84 -8.95
N GLY A 714 6.03 -33.75 -8.28
CA GLY A 714 5.87 -33.75 -6.82
C GLY A 714 5.10 -32.53 -6.32
N ILE A 715 5.65 -31.80 -5.34
CA ILE A 715 5.08 -30.56 -4.78
C ILE A 715 4.86 -29.46 -5.84
N TRP A 716 5.55 -29.53 -6.99
CA TRP A 716 5.45 -28.56 -8.08
C TRP A 716 4.52 -29.01 -9.22
N SER A 717 3.70 -30.04 -9.01
CA SER A 717 2.81 -30.59 -10.04
C SER A 717 1.85 -29.53 -10.62
N PHE A 718 1.38 -28.57 -9.82
CA PHE A 718 0.55 -27.45 -10.28
C PHE A 718 1.26 -26.56 -11.31
N LYS A 719 2.56 -26.25 -11.11
CA LYS A 719 3.39 -25.55 -12.11
C LYS A 719 3.56 -26.38 -13.37
N GLY A 720 3.59 -27.71 -13.26
CA GLY A 720 3.65 -28.63 -14.39
C GLY A 720 2.36 -28.66 -15.22
N VAL A 721 1.20 -28.45 -14.59
CA VAL A 721 -0.09 -28.30 -15.26
C VAL A 721 -0.16 -26.95 -15.98
N GLU A 722 0.22 -25.86 -15.31
CA GLU A 722 0.22 -24.53 -15.91
C GLU A 722 1.23 -24.42 -17.07
N CYS A 723 2.43 -24.97 -16.90
CA CYS A 723 3.42 -25.07 -17.97
C CYS A 723 2.86 -25.79 -19.20
N ARG A 724 2.11 -26.89 -19.02
CA ARG A 724 1.51 -27.63 -20.14
C ARG A 724 0.41 -26.83 -20.82
N ARG A 725 -0.43 -26.13 -20.05
CA ARG A 725 -1.47 -25.24 -20.58
C ARG A 725 -0.86 -24.15 -21.46
N ILE A 726 0.22 -23.53 -20.99
CA ILE A 726 0.95 -22.50 -21.76
C ILE A 726 1.67 -23.12 -22.95
N ALA A 727 2.25 -24.31 -22.82
CA ALA A 727 2.83 -25.05 -23.95
C ALA A 727 1.81 -25.35 -25.05
N ASP A 728 0.56 -25.70 -24.71
CA ASP A 728 -0.49 -25.94 -25.69
C ASP A 728 -0.91 -24.65 -26.42
N ILE A 729 -1.08 -23.55 -25.68
CA ILE A 729 -1.33 -22.22 -26.26
C ILE A 729 -0.19 -21.83 -27.20
N TYR A 730 1.06 -22.09 -26.78
CA TYR A 730 2.26 -21.78 -27.53
C TYR A 730 2.35 -22.58 -28.83
N VAL A 731 2.07 -23.88 -28.80
CA VAL A 731 1.99 -24.72 -30.01
C VAL A 731 0.88 -24.24 -30.95
N ALA A 732 -0.31 -23.92 -30.42
CA ALA A 732 -1.42 -23.42 -31.22
C ALA A 732 -1.09 -22.08 -31.91
N PHE A 733 -0.38 -21.19 -31.21
CA PHE A 733 0.05 -19.90 -31.74
C PHE A 733 1.08 -20.06 -32.86
N VAL A 734 2.10 -20.90 -32.65
CA VAL A 734 3.12 -21.22 -33.67
C VAL A 734 2.49 -21.88 -34.90
N GLN A 735 1.55 -22.81 -34.73
CA GLN A 735 0.83 -23.45 -35.84
C GLN A 735 -0.08 -22.48 -36.61
N LYS A 736 -0.65 -21.48 -35.93
CA LYS A 736 -1.56 -20.49 -36.53
C LYS A 736 -0.81 -19.36 -37.25
N LEU A 737 0.31 -18.89 -36.70
CA LEU A 737 1.17 -17.87 -37.31
C LEU A 737 2.08 -18.45 -38.41
N GLY A 738 2.57 -19.68 -38.25
CA GLY A 738 3.37 -20.37 -39.28
C GLY A 738 2.61 -20.72 -40.57
N LYS A 739 1.33 -20.32 -40.70
CA LYS A 739 0.51 -20.45 -41.91
C LYS A 739 0.42 -19.15 -42.73
N ARG A 740 0.94 -18.02 -42.25
CA ARG A 740 0.90 -16.74 -42.98
C ARG A 740 2.29 -16.45 -43.54
N GLU A 741 2.41 -16.44 -44.87
CA GLU A 741 3.65 -16.03 -45.54
C GLU A 741 3.77 -14.50 -45.53
N GLY A 742 4.91 -14.01 -45.03
CA GLY A 742 5.59 -12.82 -45.53
C GLY A 742 5.02 -11.44 -45.20
N ASP A 743 3.86 -11.06 -45.72
CA ASP A 743 3.60 -9.65 -46.02
C ASP A 743 2.29 -9.05 -45.46
N GLU A 744 1.50 -9.79 -44.66
CA GLU A 744 0.18 -9.31 -44.17
C GLU A 744 0.06 -9.13 -42.65
N LEU A 745 1.00 -8.43 -42.00
CA LEU A 745 0.87 -8.06 -40.58
C LEU A 745 0.98 -6.55 -40.37
N GLY A 746 -0.04 -5.82 -40.83
CA GLY A 746 -0.38 -4.51 -40.27
C GLY A 746 -1.00 -4.69 -38.88
N PHE A 747 -0.27 -4.32 -37.83
CA PHE A 747 -0.81 -4.26 -36.47
C PHE A 747 -1.81 -3.11 -36.37
N ILE A 748 -3.11 -3.40 -36.41
CA ILE A 748 -4.13 -2.50 -35.86
C ILE A 748 -4.09 -2.67 -34.35
N LEU A 749 -3.52 -1.67 -33.67
CA LEU A 749 -3.75 -1.43 -32.24
C LEU A 749 -5.27 -1.32 -32.02
N ARG A 750 -5.88 -2.30 -31.36
CA ARG A 750 -7.23 -2.11 -30.82
C ARG A 750 -7.13 -1.23 -29.58
N ASP A 751 -7.73 -0.06 -29.70
CA ASP A 751 -7.97 0.89 -28.63
C ASP A 751 -8.75 0.26 -27.47
N ASN A 752 -8.37 0.64 -26.25
CA ASN A 752 -9.04 0.26 -25.01
C ASN A 752 -10.35 1.04 -24.84
N SER A 753 -11.40 0.64 -25.54
CA SER A 753 -12.77 1.10 -25.25
C SER A 753 -13.77 -0.06 -25.32
N GLY A 754 -14.32 -0.43 -24.17
CA GLY A 754 -15.54 -1.24 -24.05
C GLY A 754 -15.31 -2.73 -23.84
N LEU A 755 -15.48 -3.19 -22.60
CA LEU A 755 -15.76 -4.58 -22.28
C LEU A 755 -17.16 -4.94 -22.80
N GLY A 756 -17.21 -5.69 -23.89
CA GLY A 756 -18.32 -6.57 -24.25
C GLY A 756 -17.77 -7.98 -24.28
N ILE A 757 -18.22 -8.81 -23.33
CA ILE A 757 -17.91 -10.23 -23.26
C ILE A 757 -18.96 -10.93 -24.12
N ASP A 758 -18.52 -11.66 -25.16
CA ASP A 758 -19.24 -12.84 -25.66
C ASP A 758 -18.21 -13.94 -25.95
N GLU A 759 -18.49 -15.09 -25.31
CA GLU A 759 -17.92 -16.46 -25.37
C GLU A 759 -16.43 -16.70 -25.05
#